data_AF-A0AAD6RAH7-F1
#
_entry.id   AF-A0AAD6RAH7-F1
#
_cell.length_a   1.000
_cell.length_b   1.000
_cell.length_c   1.000
_cell.angle_alpha   90.00
_cell.angle_beta   90.00
_cell.angle_gamma   90.00
#
_symmetry.space_group_name_H-M   'P 1'
#
loop_
_entity.id
_entity.type
_entity.pdbx_description
1 polymer ?
#
loop_
_entity_poly.entity_id
_entity_poly.type
_entity_poly.pdbx_seq_one_letter_code
_entity_poly.pdbx_strand_id
1 'polypeptide(L)'
;MMYRNLKSPLKSSGNFLNEMSLHNVRLDPSSIHWKAQQTNLEYLLMLDVNNLVWSFRKTAGSSTPGKAYGGWEAPDSELRGHFVGHYLSASAQMWASTHNVTLKKKMSAVVSALSACQVKMGAGYLSAFPSELFDRFEAIKPVWAPYYTIHKILAGLLDQYTLADNAQALKMVKWMVDYFYNRVSNVITNHSVERHYLSLNEETGGMNDVLYKLFSITGDPKHLVLAHLFDKPCFLGLLAVQADDISGFHANTHIPAVIGAQMRYEITGDPLYKDIGAFFMDVVNSSHSYATGGTSVSEFWSVCLSPPVQMDQRNGLCRLLRASSDKRCARHPKRNRTWSDDLHASTTSGSSKAKSYHGWGTSYDSFWCCYGTGGETYLCFCANNLILSFVAVPTGIESFSKLGDSIYFEEGEAPGLYIIQYISSSLDWKSGQIVLNQKVDPIVSSDPYLRVTLTFSPKKGTSQASTLYLRIPIWTNSEGATATINSQSLRLPAPGSFLSVNRKWRSSDKLTLQIPISLRTEAIKDDRHEYASVQAILYGPYLLAGHTSGDWNLKTGSGNSLSDSITPIPGSYNGQLVSFSQESGISTFVLTNSNQSISMEKLPESGTDASLQATFRLVLKDSSSSKLSSVKDVIGKSVMLEPFHLPGMLLVQQGKDRSFALTNSADDDGSSIFRVVPGLDGKDGTVSLESGIQNGCYVYSGVDYKSGQSMKLSCKSETSSDTGFNQGASFLMNKGLTQYHPISFVAKGDKRNFLLAPLHSLRDESYTIYFNIQP
;
A
#
# COMPACT_ATOMS: atom_id res chain seq x y z
N MET A 1 25.45 -18.69 -35.52
CA MET A 1 26.25 -17.53 -35.99
C MET A 1 26.02 -16.24 -35.17
N MET A 2 25.06 -16.16 -34.24
CA MET A 2 24.80 -14.96 -33.41
C MET A 2 25.84 -14.66 -32.30
N TYR A 3 26.64 -15.64 -31.86
CA TYR A 3 27.58 -15.45 -30.73
C TYR A 3 28.88 -14.67 -31.04
N ARG A 4 29.22 -14.44 -32.33
CA ARG A 4 30.52 -13.83 -32.70
C ARG A 4 30.55 -12.30 -32.65
N ASN A 5 29.40 -11.62 -32.52
CA ASN A 5 29.32 -10.15 -32.59
C ASN A 5 29.22 -9.44 -31.22
N LEU A 6 29.25 -10.15 -30.09
CA LEU A 6 29.17 -9.56 -28.73
C LEU A 6 30.49 -8.96 -28.21
N LYS A 7 31.46 -8.65 -29.08
CA LYS A 7 32.79 -8.10 -28.71
C LYS A 7 32.92 -6.57 -28.80
N SER A 8 31.84 -5.86 -29.13
CA SER A 8 31.82 -4.39 -29.08
C SER A 8 31.12 -3.94 -27.80
N PRO A 9 31.60 -2.89 -27.09
CA PRO A 9 30.82 -2.31 -26.01
C PRO A 9 29.54 -1.76 -26.64
N LEU A 10 28.42 -2.45 -26.39
CA LEU A 10 27.10 -2.04 -26.84
C LEU A 10 26.85 -0.65 -26.23
N LYS A 11 27.05 0.40 -27.03
CA LYS A 11 26.39 1.69 -26.77
C LYS A 11 24.90 1.41 -26.95
N SER A 12 24.15 1.39 -25.84
CA SER A 12 22.69 1.36 -25.92
C SER A 12 22.24 2.56 -26.75
N SER A 13 21.58 2.26 -27.87
CA SER A 13 21.08 3.26 -28.83
C SER A 13 19.60 3.60 -28.57
N GLY A 14 19.09 3.25 -27.37
CA GLY A 14 17.75 3.62 -26.93
C GLY A 14 17.81 4.83 -26.01
N ASN A 15 17.00 5.84 -26.29
CA ASN A 15 16.71 6.94 -25.37
C ASN A 15 15.83 6.42 -24.22
N PHE A 16 16.43 5.72 -23.26
CA PHE A 16 15.75 5.31 -22.03
C PHE A 16 15.62 6.49 -21.08
N LEU A 17 14.50 6.54 -20.36
CA LEU A 17 14.36 7.42 -19.21
C LEU A 17 15.10 6.82 -18.02
N ASN A 18 15.87 7.64 -17.32
CA ASN A 18 16.57 7.25 -16.11
C ASN A 18 15.81 7.77 -14.89
N GLU A 19 15.66 6.92 -13.88
CA GLU A 19 15.14 7.32 -12.56
C GLU A 19 16.00 8.41 -11.95
N MET A 20 15.38 9.40 -11.29
CA MET A 20 16.14 10.36 -10.49
C MET A 20 16.81 9.66 -9.31
N SER A 21 18.09 9.96 -9.12
CA SER A 21 18.80 9.50 -7.91
C SER A 21 18.07 9.94 -6.64
N LEU A 22 17.82 8.98 -5.74
CA LEU A 22 17.25 9.23 -4.41
C LEU A 22 18.03 10.28 -3.60
N HIS A 23 19.32 10.48 -3.87
CA HIS A 23 20.11 11.54 -3.25
C HIS A 23 19.64 12.95 -3.57
N ASN A 24 18.94 13.12 -4.69
CA ASN A 24 18.52 14.42 -5.20
C ASN A 24 17.05 14.74 -4.89
N VAL A 25 16.25 13.77 -4.39
CA VAL A 25 14.82 13.97 -4.13
C VAL A 25 14.54 13.99 -2.63
N ARG A 26 13.86 15.03 -2.14
CA ARG A 26 13.41 15.13 -0.74
C ARG A 26 11.91 15.32 -0.67
N LEU A 27 11.23 14.41 0.01
CA LEU A 27 9.79 14.50 0.26
C LEU A 27 9.49 15.64 1.24
N ASP A 28 8.38 16.35 1.02
CA ASP A 28 7.95 17.42 1.91
C ASP A 28 7.43 16.86 3.25
N PRO A 29 7.85 17.38 4.42
CA PRO A 29 7.41 16.90 5.74
C PRO A 29 5.90 16.90 5.98
N SER A 30 5.14 17.72 5.25
CA SER A 30 3.68 17.75 5.33
C SER A 30 2.99 16.62 4.56
N SER A 31 3.72 15.88 3.71
CA SER A 31 3.17 14.81 2.88
C SER A 31 3.03 13.49 3.64
N ILE A 32 2.01 12.70 3.29
CA ILE A 32 1.83 11.33 3.81
C ILE A 32 3.00 10.41 3.45
N HIS A 33 3.60 10.61 2.28
CA HIS A 33 4.77 9.87 1.80
C HIS A 33 5.99 10.09 2.71
N TRP A 34 6.23 11.34 3.13
CA TRP A 34 7.31 11.62 4.10
C TRP A 34 7.05 10.91 5.43
N LYS A 35 5.81 10.94 5.93
CA LYS A 35 5.46 10.25 7.18
C LYS A 35 5.70 8.74 7.06
N ALA A 36 5.29 8.13 5.96
CA ALA A 36 5.55 6.71 5.69
C ALA A 36 7.05 6.38 5.62
N GLN A 37 7.85 7.24 4.96
CA GLN A 37 9.30 7.12 4.92
C GLN A 37 9.93 7.19 6.32
N GLN A 38 9.50 8.13 7.17
CA GLN A 38 10.02 8.25 8.54
C GLN A 38 9.65 7.08 9.43
N THR A 39 8.40 6.59 9.36
CA THR A 39 7.99 5.39 10.09
C THR A 39 8.86 4.18 9.71
N ASN A 40 9.16 4.03 8.42
CA ASN A 40 10.04 2.96 7.97
C ASN A 40 11.50 3.18 8.41
N LEU A 41 12.00 4.41 8.43
CA LEU A 41 13.33 4.74 8.94
C LEU A 41 13.47 4.36 10.43
N GLU A 42 12.46 4.66 11.24
CA GLU A 42 12.41 4.28 12.66
C GLU A 42 12.47 2.75 12.82
N TYR A 43 11.72 2.02 11.99
CA TYR A 43 11.76 0.55 11.98
C TYR A 43 13.17 0.01 11.64
N LEU A 44 13.81 0.52 10.57
CA LEU A 44 15.17 0.11 10.19
C LEU A 44 16.21 0.43 11.28
N LEU A 45 16.02 1.54 12.01
CA LEU A 45 16.88 1.94 13.13
C LEU A 45 16.65 1.09 14.38
N MET A 46 15.50 0.43 14.53
CA MET A 46 15.19 -0.47 15.65
C MET A 46 15.94 -1.81 15.60
N LEU A 47 16.20 -2.36 14.40
CA LEU A 47 16.69 -3.74 14.21
C LEU A 47 18.16 -3.96 14.61
N ASP A 48 18.49 -4.75 15.63
CA ASP A 48 19.88 -4.90 16.08
C ASP A 48 20.81 -5.59 15.05
N VAL A 49 22.04 -5.06 14.91
CA VAL A 49 23.05 -5.58 13.96
C VAL A 49 23.43 -7.03 14.28
N ASN A 50 23.57 -7.38 15.57
CA ASN A 50 23.96 -8.73 15.95
C ASN A 50 22.85 -9.74 15.69
N ASN A 51 21.59 -9.35 15.88
CA ASN A 51 20.43 -10.17 15.53
C ASN A 51 20.36 -10.41 14.02
N LEU A 52 20.52 -9.35 13.20
CA LEU A 52 20.50 -9.45 11.73
C LEU A 52 21.53 -10.45 11.21
N VAL A 53 22.76 -10.40 11.72
CA VAL A 53 23.85 -11.27 11.21
C VAL A 53 24.01 -12.58 12.00
N TRP A 54 23.08 -12.88 12.92
CA TRP A 54 23.19 -14.02 13.83
C TRP A 54 23.32 -15.36 13.06
N SER A 55 22.42 -15.62 12.12
CA SER A 55 22.39 -16.87 11.35
C SER A 55 23.61 -17.00 10.44
N PHE A 56 24.08 -15.90 9.85
CA PHE A 56 25.32 -15.87 9.04
C PHE A 56 26.55 -16.22 9.88
N ARG A 57 26.68 -15.65 11.08
CA ARG A 57 27.76 -15.99 12.01
C ARG A 57 27.71 -17.45 12.43
N LYS A 58 26.51 -17.98 12.66
CA LYS A 58 26.32 -19.40 13.00
C LYS A 58 26.82 -20.31 11.88
N THR A 59 26.43 -20.03 10.63
CA THR A 59 26.88 -20.78 9.45
C THR A 59 28.38 -20.69 9.24
N ALA A 60 28.98 -19.53 9.49
CA ALA A 60 30.44 -19.33 9.40
C ALA A 60 31.22 -19.91 10.59
N GLY A 61 30.57 -20.59 11.55
CA GLY A 61 31.23 -21.13 12.75
C GLY A 61 31.84 -20.05 13.65
N SER A 62 31.23 -18.85 13.70
CA SER A 62 31.67 -17.71 14.51
C SER A 62 30.84 -17.54 15.78
N SER A 63 31.34 -16.73 16.72
CA SER A 63 30.54 -16.31 17.88
C SER A 63 29.29 -15.57 17.40
N THR A 64 28.14 -15.90 18.00
CA THR A 64 26.82 -15.36 17.64
C THR A 64 26.27 -14.52 18.80
N PRO A 65 26.81 -13.31 19.07
CA PRO A 65 26.17 -12.40 20.01
C PRO A 65 24.79 -12.01 19.49
N GLY A 66 23.88 -11.62 20.38
CA GLY A 66 22.48 -11.31 20.03
C GLY A 66 21.57 -12.55 20.05
N LYS A 67 20.40 -12.42 19.44
CA LYS A 67 19.36 -13.45 19.35
C LYS A 67 18.95 -13.65 17.89
N ALA A 68 18.70 -14.91 17.52
CA ALA A 68 18.11 -15.21 16.23
C ALA A 68 16.70 -14.60 16.13
N TYR A 69 16.35 -14.13 14.95
CA TYR A 69 14.98 -13.71 14.64
C TYR A 69 14.05 -14.92 14.49
N GLY A 70 12.75 -14.71 14.68
CA GLY A 70 11.71 -15.72 14.47
C GLY A 70 11.19 -15.79 13.04
N GLY A 71 10.05 -16.45 12.85
CA GLY A 71 9.38 -16.59 11.55
C GLY A 71 10.26 -17.25 10.49
N TRP A 72 10.28 -16.69 9.26
CA TRP A 72 11.11 -17.26 8.18
C TRP A 72 12.61 -17.00 8.35
N GLU A 73 13.01 -16.18 9.32
CA GLU A 73 14.41 -15.97 9.74
C GLU A 73 14.85 -16.92 10.88
N ALA A 74 13.94 -17.79 11.36
CA ALA A 74 14.26 -18.76 12.40
C ALA A 74 15.46 -19.65 12.02
N PRO A 75 16.30 -20.08 12.98
CA PRO A 75 17.52 -20.84 12.71
C PRO A 75 17.31 -22.15 11.90
N ASP A 76 16.12 -22.73 12.00
CA ASP A 76 15.69 -23.96 11.32
C ASP A 76 14.94 -23.69 9.99
N SER A 77 14.58 -22.45 9.69
CA SER A 77 13.93 -22.06 8.44
C SER A 77 14.91 -22.11 7.26
N GLU A 78 14.53 -22.78 6.17
CA GLU A 78 15.32 -22.86 4.95
C GLU A 78 15.43 -21.53 4.18
N LEU A 79 14.56 -20.54 4.48
CA LEU A 79 14.55 -19.23 3.82
C LEU A 79 15.41 -18.16 4.54
N ARG A 80 15.88 -18.43 5.76
CA ARG A 80 16.60 -17.47 6.61
C ARG A 80 17.75 -16.77 5.88
N GLY A 81 18.00 -15.52 6.24
CA GLY A 81 18.92 -14.60 5.59
C GLY A 81 18.29 -13.76 4.48
N HIS A 82 17.08 -14.10 4.01
CA HIS A 82 16.40 -13.33 2.97
C HIS A 82 16.07 -11.91 3.42
N PHE A 83 15.58 -11.74 4.65
CA PHE A 83 15.22 -10.44 5.20
C PHE A 83 16.47 -9.56 5.37
N VAL A 84 17.61 -10.15 5.71
CA VAL A 84 18.88 -9.41 5.81
C VAL A 84 19.31 -8.86 4.46
N GLY A 85 19.07 -9.60 3.37
CA GLY A 85 19.24 -9.08 2.01
C GLY A 85 18.37 -7.86 1.73
N HIS A 86 17.08 -7.95 2.06
CA HIS A 86 16.14 -6.82 1.95
C HIS A 86 16.53 -5.62 2.83
N TYR A 87 17.01 -5.87 4.06
CA TYR A 87 17.50 -4.82 4.95
C TYR A 87 18.68 -4.05 4.34
N LEU A 88 19.59 -4.74 3.65
CA LEU A 88 20.70 -4.09 2.96
C LEU A 88 20.21 -3.16 1.84
N SER A 89 19.26 -3.59 1.00
CA SER A 89 18.64 -2.72 -0.01
C SER A 89 17.90 -1.54 0.62
N ALA A 90 16.99 -1.82 1.55
CA ALA A 90 16.17 -0.81 2.21
C ALA A 90 17.02 0.24 2.94
N SER A 91 18.05 -0.17 3.67
CA SER A 91 18.92 0.77 4.38
C SER A 91 19.76 1.64 3.44
N ALA A 92 20.21 1.11 2.30
CA ALA A 92 20.90 1.90 1.28
C ALA A 92 19.97 2.92 0.62
N GLN A 93 18.78 2.50 0.20
CA GLN A 93 17.74 3.36 -0.38
C GLN A 93 17.31 4.45 0.61
N MET A 94 17.03 4.09 1.86
CA MET A 94 16.62 5.02 2.90
C MET A 94 17.73 6.03 3.23
N TRP A 95 18.99 5.57 3.29
CA TRP A 95 20.12 6.48 3.45
C TRP A 95 20.24 7.46 2.28
N ALA A 96 20.04 7.00 1.05
CA ALA A 96 20.08 7.88 -0.10
C ALA A 96 18.97 8.96 -0.05
N SER A 97 17.76 8.54 0.34
CA SER A 97 16.57 9.39 0.48
C SER A 97 16.64 10.41 1.63
N THR A 98 17.33 10.08 2.74
CA THR A 98 17.27 10.89 3.99
C THR A 98 18.62 11.43 4.45
N HIS A 99 19.73 10.87 3.97
CA HIS A 99 21.08 11.08 4.48
C HIS A 99 21.24 10.87 6.00
N ASN A 100 20.43 9.98 6.60
CA ASN A 100 20.51 9.68 8.02
C ASN A 100 21.87 9.03 8.41
N VAL A 101 22.67 9.74 9.19
CA VAL A 101 24.04 9.32 9.56
C VAL A 101 24.06 8.10 10.49
N THR A 102 23.04 7.93 11.32
CA THR A 102 22.93 6.77 12.24
C THR A 102 22.68 5.50 11.45
N LEU A 103 21.76 5.56 10.48
CA LEU A 103 21.50 4.44 9.57
C LEU A 103 22.73 4.08 8.75
N LYS A 104 23.49 5.08 8.25
CA LYS A 104 24.74 4.83 7.50
C LYS A 104 25.76 4.03 8.30
N LYS A 105 25.96 4.37 9.58
CA LYS A 105 26.86 3.62 10.46
C LYS A 105 26.38 2.18 10.65
N LYS A 106 25.07 2.01 10.86
CA LYS A 106 24.44 0.72 11.12
C LYS A 106 24.48 -0.23 9.91
N MET A 107 24.08 0.24 8.73
CA MET A 107 24.13 -0.57 7.50
C MET A 107 25.58 -0.96 7.15
N SER A 108 26.55 -0.06 7.36
CA SER A 108 27.98 -0.35 7.14
C SER A 108 28.52 -1.40 8.12
N ALA A 109 28.01 -1.41 9.36
CA ALA A 109 28.35 -2.43 10.35
C ALA A 109 27.79 -3.81 9.96
N VAL A 110 26.58 -3.87 9.40
CA VAL A 110 26.02 -5.12 8.86
C VAL A 110 26.89 -5.65 7.71
N VAL A 111 27.23 -4.81 6.72
CA VAL A 111 28.12 -5.20 5.60
C VAL A 111 29.46 -5.72 6.13
N SER A 112 30.08 -5.00 7.06
CA SER A 112 31.35 -5.42 7.69
C SER A 112 31.24 -6.80 8.35
N ALA A 113 30.16 -7.05 9.11
CA ALA A 113 29.95 -8.32 9.79
C ALA A 113 29.68 -9.48 8.81
N LEU A 114 28.92 -9.24 7.75
CA LEU A 114 28.69 -10.23 6.68
C LEU A 114 29.99 -10.53 5.91
N SER A 115 30.80 -9.51 5.63
CA SER A 115 32.11 -9.67 5.00
C SER A 115 33.03 -10.56 5.82
N ALA A 116 33.08 -10.36 7.15
CA ALA A 116 33.86 -11.20 8.05
C ALA A 116 33.39 -12.68 8.01
N CYS A 117 32.07 -12.91 7.92
CA CYS A 117 31.52 -14.26 7.74
C CYS A 117 31.96 -14.87 6.40
N GLN A 118 31.82 -14.13 5.30
CA GLN A 118 32.21 -14.59 3.96
C GLN A 118 33.70 -14.93 3.88
N VAL A 119 34.58 -14.09 4.44
CA VAL A 119 36.02 -14.31 4.47
C VAL A 119 36.36 -15.60 5.23
N LYS A 120 35.73 -15.82 6.39
CA LYS A 120 35.95 -17.03 7.19
C LYS A 120 35.49 -18.31 6.47
N MET A 121 34.54 -18.19 5.56
CA MET A 121 34.06 -19.29 4.71
C MET A 121 34.84 -19.45 3.39
N GLY A 122 35.98 -18.77 3.24
CA GLY A 122 36.85 -18.90 2.07
C GLY A 122 36.66 -17.82 1.00
N ALA A 123 36.02 -16.69 1.32
CA ALA A 123 35.89 -15.51 0.44
C ALA A 123 35.21 -15.80 -0.91
N GLY A 124 34.12 -16.57 -0.89
CA GLY A 124 33.26 -16.84 -2.04
C GLY A 124 31.80 -16.92 -1.60
N TYR A 125 31.46 -18.00 -0.90
CA TYR A 125 30.12 -18.26 -0.41
C TYR A 125 29.69 -17.34 0.75
N LEU A 126 28.46 -16.81 0.67
CA LEU A 126 27.80 -16.10 1.77
C LEU A 126 26.30 -16.45 1.78
N SER A 127 25.83 -17.02 2.88
CA SER A 127 24.42 -17.27 3.18
C SER A 127 24.25 -17.50 4.68
N ALA A 128 23.01 -17.40 5.17
CA ALA A 128 22.61 -17.79 6.52
C ALA A 128 22.37 -19.30 6.68
N PHE A 129 22.55 -20.08 5.60
CA PHE A 129 22.42 -21.54 5.58
C PHE A 129 23.61 -22.21 4.87
N PRO A 130 23.90 -23.50 5.14
CA PRO A 130 25.03 -24.21 4.50
C PRO A 130 24.80 -24.41 2.99
N SER A 131 25.88 -24.63 2.23
CA SER A 131 25.79 -24.79 0.76
C SER A 131 25.00 -26.03 0.31
N GLU A 132 24.72 -26.97 1.21
CA GLU A 132 23.95 -28.20 0.97
C GLU A 132 22.54 -27.92 0.41
N LEU A 133 21.93 -26.78 0.75
CA LEU A 133 20.62 -26.39 0.23
C LEU A 133 20.65 -26.24 -1.30
N PHE A 134 21.78 -25.80 -1.86
CA PHE A 134 21.98 -25.75 -3.32
C PHE A 134 22.24 -27.13 -3.92
N ASP A 135 22.89 -28.05 -3.18
CA ASP A 135 23.06 -29.43 -3.64
C ASP A 135 21.68 -30.09 -3.81
N ARG A 136 20.74 -29.85 -2.88
CA ARG A 136 19.35 -30.29 -2.99
C ARG A 136 18.62 -29.62 -4.16
N PHE A 137 18.76 -28.31 -4.33
CA PHE A 137 18.16 -27.55 -5.43
C PHE A 137 18.57 -28.13 -6.79
N GLU A 138 19.86 -28.31 -7.00
CA GLU A 138 20.44 -28.82 -8.26
C GLU A 138 20.17 -30.32 -8.45
N ALA A 139 20.00 -31.04 -7.34
CA ALA A 139 19.50 -32.42 -7.33
C ALA A 139 17.98 -32.52 -7.59
N ILE A 140 17.25 -31.41 -7.75
CA ILE A 140 15.77 -31.35 -7.86
C ILE A 140 15.12 -32.12 -6.70
N LYS A 141 15.68 -31.92 -5.50
CA LYS A 141 15.13 -32.40 -4.25
C LYS A 141 14.38 -31.26 -3.56
N PRO A 142 13.34 -31.55 -2.76
CA PRO A 142 12.60 -30.51 -2.07
C PRO A 142 13.55 -29.62 -1.26
N VAL A 143 13.47 -28.31 -1.43
CA VAL A 143 14.22 -27.29 -0.67
C VAL A 143 13.48 -25.95 -0.84
N TRP A 144 13.55 -25.05 0.14
CA TRP A 144 12.87 -23.77 0.01
C TRP A 144 13.78 -22.68 -0.58
N ALA A 145 13.58 -22.38 -1.86
CA ALA A 145 14.01 -21.16 -2.57
C ALA A 145 15.42 -20.61 -2.20
N PRO A 146 16.50 -21.41 -2.21
CA PRO A 146 17.82 -20.93 -1.78
C PRO A 146 18.39 -19.85 -2.71
N TYR A 147 18.15 -19.92 -4.02
CA TYR A 147 18.57 -18.87 -4.96
C TYR A 147 17.78 -17.56 -4.80
N TYR A 148 16.51 -17.61 -4.37
CA TYR A 148 15.76 -16.40 -3.99
C TYR A 148 16.45 -15.65 -2.85
N THR A 149 16.89 -16.35 -1.81
CA THR A 149 17.60 -15.75 -0.67
C THR A 149 18.92 -15.12 -1.12
N ILE A 150 19.68 -15.81 -1.98
CA ILE A 150 20.92 -15.27 -2.56
C ILE A 150 20.67 -14.04 -3.40
N HIS A 151 19.60 -14.03 -4.21
CA HIS A 151 19.21 -12.84 -4.96
C HIS A 151 19.04 -11.63 -4.03
N LYS A 152 18.35 -11.76 -2.89
CA LYS A 152 18.19 -10.64 -1.94
C LYS A 152 19.51 -10.15 -1.37
N ILE A 153 20.41 -11.06 -1.02
CA ILE A 153 21.73 -10.70 -0.49
C ILE A 153 22.58 -10.01 -1.57
N LEU A 154 22.57 -10.51 -2.81
CA LEU A 154 23.27 -9.90 -3.94
C LEU A 154 22.72 -8.51 -4.26
N ALA A 155 21.39 -8.37 -4.35
CA ALA A 155 20.74 -7.08 -4.63
C ALA A 155 21.05 -6.07 -3.51
N GLY A 156 20.90 -6.49 -2.26
CA GLY A 156 21.23 -5.67 -1.10
C GLY A 156 22.67 -5.20 -1.06
N LEU A 157 23.64 -6.09 -1.30
CA LEU A 157 25.05 -5.70 -1.35
C LEU A 157 25.37 -4.81 -2.57
N LEU A 158 24.71 -5.03 -3.71
CA LEU A 158 24.88 -4.19 -4.88
C LEU A 158 24.33 -2.78 -4.63
N ASP A 159 23.17 -2.66 -3.98
CA ASP A 159 22.57 -1.38 -3.57
C ASP A 159 23.45 -0.62 -2.58
N GLN A 160 24.10 -1.32 -1.65
CA GLN A 160 25.09 -0.71 -0.75
C GLN A 160 26.27 -0.08 -1.51
N TYR A 161 26.63 -0.62 -2.67
CA TYR A 161 27.64 -0.03 -3.55
C TYR A 161 27.06 1.12 -4.38
N THR A 162 25.97 0.89 -5.12
CA THR A 162 25.43 1.86 -6.10
C THR A 162 24.81 3.09 -5.46
N LEU A 163 24.19 2.94 -4.29
CA LEU A 163 23.52 4.02 -3.56
C LEU A 163 24.34 4.54 -2.39
N ALA A 164 25.46 3.90 -2.05
CA ALA A 164 26.17 4.18 -0.80
C ALA A 164 27.70 4.13 -0.88
N ASP A 165 28.25 3.95 -2.08
CA ASP A 165 29.69 3.91 -2.37
C ASP A 165 30.46 2.89 -1.51
N ASN A 166 29.80 1.82 -1.06
CA ASN A 166 30.43 0.79 -0.26
C ASN A 166 31.22 -0.20 -1.15
N ALA A 167 32.49 0.10 -1.40
CA ALA A 167 33.37 -0.74 -2.22
C ALA A 167 33.57 -2.17 -1.65
N GLN A 168 33.47 -2.36 -0.32
CA GLN A 168 33.53 -3.68 0.28
C GLN A 168 32.34 -4.55 -0.17
N ALA A 169 31.14 -3.96 -0.25
CA ALA A 169 29.94 -4.66 -0.70
C ALA A 169 30.08 -5.16 -2.15
N LEU A 170 30.58 -4.33 -3.08
CA LEU A 170 30.85 -4.76 -4.46
C LEU A 170 31.84 -5.92 -4.52
N LYS A 171 32.90 -5.87 -3.70
CA LYS A 171 33.88 -6.96 -3.62
C LYS A 171 33.23 -8.28 -3.17
N MET A 172 32.35 -8.21 -2.17
CA MET A 172 31.58 -9.37 -1.69
C MET A 172 30.66 -9.94 -2.78
N VAL A 173 29.95 -9.09 -3.52
CA VAL A 173 29.09 -9.49 -4.64
C VAL A 173 29.88 -10.24 -5.71
N LYS A 174 31.03 -9.70 -6.14
CA LYS A 174 31.88 -10.35 -7.14
C LYS A 174 32.32 -11.75 -6.70
N TRP A 175 32.74 -11.89 -5.44
CA TRP A 175 33.10 -13.19 -4.86
C TRP A 175 31.93 -14.19 -4.84
N MET A 176 30.73 -13.74 -4.48
CA MET A 176 29.55 -14.58 -4.52
C MET A 176 29.21 -15.02 -5.96
N VAL A 177 29.26 -14.08 -6.90
CA VAL A 177 28.94 -14.37 -8.31
C VAL A 177 29.96 -15.30 -8.94
N ASP A 178 31.26 -15.15 -8.65
CA ASP A 178 32.28 -16.12 -9.08
C ASP A 178 32.01 -17.52 -8.52
N TYR A 179 31.60 -17.63 -7.24
CA TYR A 179 31.23 -18.91 -6.63
C TYR A 179 30.04 -19.55 -7.36
N PHE A 180 28.94 -18.81 -7.55
CA PHE A 180 27.74 -19.34 -8.19
C PHE A 180 27.92 -19.59 -9.69
N TYR A 181 28.74 -18.79 -10.37
CA TYR A 181 29.13 -19.04 -11.77
C TYR A 181 29.79 -20.41 -11.93
N ASN A 182 30.79 -20.71 -11.10
CA ASN A 182 31.47 -22.00 -11.13
C ASN A 182 30.52 -23.14 -10.77
N ARG A 183 29.66 -22.93 -9.78
CA ARG A 183 28.67 -23.92 -9.35
C ARG A 183 27.67 -24.27 -10.45
N VAL A 184 27.03 -23.27 -11.06
CA VAL A 184 26.11 -23.48 -12.19
C VAL A 184 26.82 -24.11 -13.40
N SER A 185 28.05 -23.65 -13.70
CA SER A 185 28.86 -24.24 -14.77
C SER A 185 29.13 -25.73 -14.53
N ASN A 186 29.41 -26.13 -13.29
CA ASN A 186 29.61 -27.53 -12.92
C ASN A 186 28.32 -28.35 -13.04
N VAL A 187 27.15 -27.81 -12.68
CA VAL A 187 25.86 -28.50 -12.88
C VAL A 187 25.62 -28.76 -14.36
N ILE A 188 25.87 -27.78 -15.22
CA ILE A 188 25.70 -27.91 -16.67
C ILE A 188 26.69 -28.93 -17.25
N THR A 189 27.94 -28.89 -16.79
CA THR A 189 29.00 -29.79 -17.26
C THR A 189 28.78 -31.23 -16.82
N ASN A 190 28.39 -31.45 -15.56
CA ASN A 190 28.20 -32.78 -14.98
C ASN A 190 26.83 -33.39 -15.30
N HIS A 191 25.84 -32.56 -15.64
CA HIS A 191 24.51 -33.01 -16.01
C HIS A 191 24.11 -32.49 -17.40
N SER A 192 23.47 -31.33 -17.46
CA SER A 192 23.08 -30.66 -18.71
C SER A 192 22.54 -29.26 -18.43
N VAL A 193 22.41 -28.44 -19.47
CA VAL A 193 21.70 -27.15 -19.38
C VAL A 193 20.20 -27.35 -19.07
N GLU A 194 19.60 -28.41 -19.58
CA GLU A 194 18.20 -28.77 -19.27
C GLU A 194 18.03 -29.06 -17.78
N ARG A 195 18.99 -29.76 -17.16
CA ARG A 195 18.99 -30.02 -15.72
C ARG A 195 18.98 -28.74 -14.90
N HIS A 196 19.77 -27.75 -15.31
CA HIS A 196 19.79 -26.42 -14.70
C HIS A 196 18.44 -25.72 -14.85
N TYR A 197 17.85 -25.67 -16.05
CA TYR A 197 16.53 -25.04 -16.22
C TYR A 197 15.40 -25.75 -15.49
N LEU A 198 15.48 -27.08 -15.32
CA LEU A 198 14.52 -27.84 -14.53
C LEU A 198 14.59 -27.49 -13.03
N SER A 199 15.77 -27.16 -12.50
CA SER A 199 15.89 -26.74 -11.09
C SER A 199 15.32 -25.34 -10.85
N LEU A 200 15.31 -24.45 -11.86
CA LEU A 200 14.66 -23.12 -11.80
C LEU A 200 13.11 -23.17 -11.73
N ASN A 201 12.51 -24.36 -11.67
CA ASN A 201 11.11 -24.49 -11.26
C ASN A 201 10.92 -24.13 -9.78
N GLU A 202 11.97 -24.28 -8.96
CA GLU A 202 12.01 -23.67 -7.63
C GLU A 202 12.33 -22.17 -7.73
N GLU A 203 11.81 -21.37 -6.80
CA GLU A 203 11.89 -19.91 -6.87
C GLU A 203 13.34 -19.40 -6.75
N THR A 204 13.74 -18.56 -7.70
CA THR A 204 15.06 -17.91 -7.75
C THR A 204 15.00 -16.40 -7.56
N GLY A 205 13.81 -15.80 -7.52
CA GLY A 205 13.64 -14.35 -7.58
C GLY A 205 14.27 -13.73 -8.83
N GLY A 206 14.72 -12.48 -8.75
CA GLY A 206 15.39 -11.73 -9.81
C GLY A 206 16.90 -11.98 -9.89
N MET A 207 17.34 -13.25 -9.83
CA MET A 207 18.76 -13.57 -10.04
C MET A 207 19.27 -13.05 -11.40
N ASN A 208 18.45 -13.15 -12.45
CA ASN A 208 18.79 -12.59 -13.75
C ASN A 208 18.93 -11.06 -13.70
N ASP A 209 17.97 -10.34 -13.09
CA ASP A 209 18.00 -8.87 -12.93
C ASP A 209 19.29 -8.38 -12.25
N VAL A 210 19.61 -8.89 -11.05
CA VAL A 210 20.78 -8.43 -10.30
C VAL A 210 22.10 -8.74 -11.01
N LEU A 211 22.17 -9.83 -11.77
CA LEU A 211 23.38 -10.21 -12.51
C LEU A 211 23.57 -9.36 -13.78
N TYR A 212 22.49 -8.99 -14.49
CA TYR A 212 22.57 -8.03 -15.59
C TYR A 212 22.98 -6.64 -15.09
N LYS A 213 22.43 -6.18 -13.95
CA LYS A 213 22.87 -4.94 -13.28
C LYS A 213 24.34 -4.99 -12.88
N LEU A 214 24.81 -6.11 -12.35
CA LEU A 214 26.23 -6.25 -12.02
C LEU A 214 27.11 -6.21 -13.27
N PHE A 215 26.67 -6.80 -14.39
CA PHE A 215 27.39 -6.72 -15.66
C PHE A 215 27.53 -5.28 -16.15
N SER A 216 26.49 -4.45 -16.04
CA SER A 216 26.56 -3.04 -16.44
C SER A 216 27.59 -2.24 -15.64
N ILE A 217 27.86 -2.65 -14.39
CA ILE A 217 28.85 -2.04 -13.49
C ILE A 217 30.26 -2.55 -13.77
N THR A 218 30.45 -3.86 -13.98
CA THR A 218 31.79 -4.46 -14.04
C THR A 218 32.31 -4.74 -15.44
N GLY A 219 31.42 -4.86 -16.44
CA GLY A 219 31.73 -5.33 -17.78
C GLY A 219 32.23 -6.78 -17.87
N ASP A 220 32.13 -7.57 -16.79
CA ASP A 220 32.64 -8.95 -16.77
C ASP A 220 31.68 -9.90 -17.52
N PRO A 221 32.09 -10.52 -18.63
CA PRO A 221 31.20 -11.37 -19.42
C PRO A 221 30.66 -12.58 -18.65
N LYS A 222 31.30 -13.02 -17.57
CA LYS A 222 30.75 -14.10 -16.72
C LYS A 222 29.42 -13.71 -16.09
N HIS A 223 29.27 -12.44 -15.69
CA HIS A 223 28.03 -11.95 -15.10
C HIS A 223 26.89 -11.98 -16.11
N LEU A 224 27.16 -11.58 -17.35
CA LEU A 224 26.21 -11.64 -18.45
C LEU A 224 25.77 -13.08 -18.75
N VAL A 225 26.73 -14.01 -18.81
CA VAL A 225 26.45 -15.43 -19.05
C VAL A 225 25.63 -16.02 -17.92
N LEU A 226 25.98 -15.75 -16.66
CA LEU A 226 25.22 -16.25 -15.52
C LEU A 226 23.81 -15.66 -15.48
N ALA A 227 23.65 -14.37 -15.76
CA ALA A 227 22.34 -13.71 -15.85
C ALA A 227 21.44 -14.43 -16.86
N HIS A 228 21.98 -14.72 -18.05
CA HIS A 228 21.27 -15.46 -19.09
C HIS A 228 20.87 -16.87 -18.66
N LEU A 229 21.73 -17.58 -17.92
CA LEU A 229 21.40 -18.91 -17.38
C LEU A 229 20.27 -18.86 -16.33
N PHE A 230 19.98 -17.70 -15.74
CA PHE A 230 18.82 -17.49 -14.87
C PHE A 230 17.59 -16.92 -15.60
N ASP A 231 17.67 -16.62 -16.90
CA ASP A 231 16.47 -16.34 -17.70
C ASP A 231 15.65 -17.63 -17.79
N LYS A 232 14.50 -17.69 -17.12
CA LYS A 232 13.63 -18.88 -17.04
C LYS A 232 12.91 -19.12 -18.37
N PRO A 233 13.41 -19.98 -19.29
CA PRO A 233 12.92 -20.00 -20.68
C PRO A 233 11.51 -20.58 -20.77
N CYS A 234 11.15 -21.47 -19.85
CA CYS A 234 9.82 -22.09 -19.83
C CYS A 234 8.68 -21.11 -19.54
N PHE A 235 8.94 -20.06 -18.77
CA PHE A 235 7.96 -19.01 -18.48
C PHE A 235 8.09 -17.86 -19.48
N LEU A 236 9.30 -17.35 -19.69
CA LEU A 236 9.54 -16.26 -20.63
C LEU A 236 9.20 -16.65 -22.08
N GLY A 237 9.32 -17.93 -22.42
CA GLY A 237 8.93 -18.48 -23.73
C GLY A 237 7.44 -18.38 -24.01
N LEU A 238 6.57 -18.50 -22.99
CA LEU A 238 5.13 -18.30 -23.14
C LEU A 238 4.81 -16.84 -23.51
N LEU A 239 5.48 -15.90 -22.85
CA LEU A 239 5.35 -14.47 -23.11
C LEU A 239 5.96 -14.10 -24.47
N ALA A 240 7.06 -14.76 -24.86
CA ALA A 240 7.72 -14.56 -26.15
C ALA A 240 6.83 -14.94 -27.34
N VAL A 241 5.96 -15.94 -27.17
CA VAL A 241 4.96 -16.34 -28.17
C VAL A 241 3.61 -15.64 -27.97
N GLN A 242 3.55 -14.63 -27.08
CA GLN A 242 2.36 -13.84 -26.77
C GLN A 242 1.15 -14.69 -26.34
N ALA A 243 1.39 -15.72 -25.53
CA ALA A 243 0.35 -16.55 -24.94
C ALA A 243 -0.06 -16.05 -23.55
N ASP A 244 -1.33 -15.66 -23.38
CA ASP A 244 -1.95 -15.38 -22.07
C ASP A 244 -2.29 -16.70 -21.36
N ASP A 245 -1.28 -17.30 -20.74
CA ASP A 245 -1.42 -18.54 -19.96
C ASP A 245 -0.61 -18.47 -18.65
N ILE A 246 -0.67 -17.30 -18.00
CA ILE A 246 0.02 -17.06 -16.71
C ILE A 246 -0.79 -17.55 -15.50
N SER A 247 -2.04 -17.96 -15.71
CA SER A 247 -2.91 -18.51 -14.66
C SER A 247 -2.30 -19.74 -13.98
N GLY A 248 -2.32 -19.77 -12.66
CA GLY A 248 -1.76 -20.85 -11.85
C GLY A 248 -0.25 -20.73 -11.58
N PHE A 249 0.44 -19.74 -12.15
CA PHE A 249 1.80 -19.40 -11.75
C PHE A 249 1.79 -18.53 -10.48
N HIS A 250 2.78 -18.74 -9.62
CA HIS A 250 3.03 -17.92 -8.42
C HIS A 250 3.51 -16.54 -8.85
N ALA A 251 2.77 -15.48 -8.53
CA ALA A 251 2.98 -14.15 -9.08
C ALA A 251 4.36 -13.58 -8.70
N ASN A 252 4.72 -13.65 -7.41
CA ASN A 252 5.98 -13.11 -6.90
C ASN A 252 7.23 -13.88 -7.36
N THR A 253 7.07 -15.13 -7.80
CA THR A 253 8.19 -15.90 -8.41
C THR A 253 8.50 -15.39 -9.81
N HIS A 254 7.48 -15.03 -10.58
CA HIS A 254 7.61 -14.83 -12.02
C HIS A 254 7.78 -13.36 -12.41
N ILE A 255 7.25 -12.42 -11.63
CA ILE A 255 7.43 -10.98 -11.87
C ILE A 255 8.91 -10.57 -11.85
N PRO A 256 9.75 -10.99 -10.88
CA PRO A 256 11.19 -10.72 -10.92
C PRO A 256 11.90 -11.31 -12.15
N ALA A 257 11.42 -12.45 -12.68
CA ALA A 257 11.98 -13.02 -13.90
C ALA A 257 11.70 -12.12 -15.12
N VAL A 258 10.50 -11.52 -15.19
CA VAL A 258 10.16 -10.52 -16.23
C VAL A 258 10.95 -9.24 -16.06
N ILE A 259 11.17 -8.77 -14.82
CA ILE A 259 12.03 -7.60 -14.55
C ILE A 259 13.45 -7.85 -15.07
N GLY A 260 14.02 -9.03 -14.81
CA GLY A 260 15.33 -9.37 -15.34
C GLY A 260 15.36 -9.54 -16.87
N ALA A 261 14.24 -9.96 -17.48
CA ALA A 261 14.07 -9.96 -18.93
C ALA A 261 14.10 -8.53 -19.50
N GLN A 262 13.39 -7.57 -18.88
CA GLN A 262 13.44 -6.16 -19.28
C GLN A 262 14.85 -5.57 -19.11
N MET A 263 15.54 -5.88 -18.00
CA MET A 263 16.93 -5.46 -17.77
C MET A 263 17.87 -6.02 -18.85
N ARG A 264 17.66 -7.26 -19.31
CA ARG A 264 18.41 -7.80 -20.44
C ARG A 264 18.23 -6.93 -21.69
N TYR A 265 17.01 -6.52 -22.03
CA TYR A 265 16.78 -5.65 -23.17
C TYR A 265 17.54 -4.32 -23.04
N GLU A 266 17.52 -3.71 -21.86
CA GLU A 266 18.23 -2.44 -21.60
C GLU A 266 19.74 -2.57 -21.79
N ILE A 267 20.31 -3.72 -21.40
CA ILE A 267 21.75 -4.00 -21.48
C ILE A 267 22.18 -4.47 -22.88
N THR A 268 21.42 -5.35 -23.52
CA THR A 268 21.82 -6.03 -24.76
C THR A 268 21.20 -5.42 -26.02
N GLY A 269 20.10 -4.68 -25.88
CA GLY A 269 19.28 -4.18 -26.98
C GLY A 269 18.42 -5.26 -27.67
N ASP A 270 18.27 -6.45 -27.08
CA ASP A 270 17.51 -7.57 -27.66
C ASP A 270 15.99 -7.30 -27.68
N PRO A 271 15.37 -7.01 -28.85
CA PRO A 271 13.99 -6.54 -28.91
C PRO A 271 12.98 -7.61 -28.46
N LEU A 272 13.32 -8.89 -28.54
CA LEU A 272 12.46 -9.97 -28.05
C LEU A 272 12.12 -9.79 -26.56
N TYR A 273 13.10 -9.34 -25.78
CA TYR A 273 12.95 -9.17 -24.34
C TYR A 273 12.14 -7.92 -23.97
N LYS A 274 12.16 -6.90 -24.84
CA LYS A 274 11.21 -5.78 -24.76
C LYS A 274 9.79 -6.26 -24.99
N ASP A 275 9.57 -7.06 -26.03
CA ASP A 275 8.24 -7.56 -26.40
C ASP A 275 7.66 -8.49 -25.32
N ILE A 276 8.49 -9.33 -24.70
CA ILE A 276 8.13 -10.16 -23.54
C ILE A 276 7.62 -9.30 -22.38
N GLY A 277 8.37 -8.25 -22.02
CA GLY A 277 8.00 -7.34 -20.92
C GLY A 277 6.71 -6.57 -21.21
N ALA A 278 6.59 -6.03 -22.43
CA ALA A 278 5.40 -5.30 -22.86
C ALA A 278 4.15 -6.20 -22.87
N PHE A 279 4.23 -7.39 -23.46
CA PHE A 279 3.12 -8.34 -23.50
C PHE A 279 2.70 -8.80 -22.09
N PHE A 280 3.66 -9.07 -21.20
CA PHE A 280 3.34 -9.40 -19.81
C PHE A 280 2.53 -8.29 -19.12
N MET A 281 2.95 -7.04 -19.33
CA MET A 281 2.24 -5.88 -18.77
C MET A 281 0.84 -5.73 -19.35
N ASP A 282 0.66 -5.96 -20.64
CA ASP A 282 -0.66 -5.95 -21.27
C ASP A 282 -1.57 -7.04 -20.69
N VAL A 283 -1.07 -8.27 -20.51
CA VAL A 283 -1.83 -9.37 -19.90
C VAL A 283 -2.24 -9.04 -18.47
N VAL A 284 -1.29 -8.60 -17.62
CA VAL A 284 -1.60 -8.29 -16.22
C VAL A 284 -2.62 -7.17 -16.12
N ASN A 285 -2.40 -6.07 -16.86
CA ASN A 285 -3.28 -4.91 -16.83
C ASN A 285 -4.66 -5.20 -17.43
N SER A 286 -4.79 -6.08 -18.43
CA SER A 286 -6.06 -6.33 -19.12
C SER A 286 -6.93 -7.36 -18.43
N SER A 287 -6.36 -8.39 -17.79
CA SER A 287 -7.14 -9.53 -17.28
C SER A 287 -6.81 -9.98 -15.86
N HIS A 288 -5.70 -9.54 -15.27
CA HIS A 288 -5.25 -10.06 -13.97
C HIS A 288 -5.04 -9.00 -12.88
N SER A 289 -5.46 -7.74 -13.04
CA SER A 289 -5.32 -6.70 -12.00
C SER A 289 -6.65 -6.23 -11.42
N TYR A 290 -6.71 -6.08 -10.09
CA TYR A 290 -7.80 -5.43 -9.36
C TYR A 290 -7.65 -3.90 -9.36
N ALA A 291 -8.71 -3.19 -8.98
CA ALA A 291 -8.72 -1.71 -8.88
C ALA A 291 -7.71 -1.16 -7.86
N THR A 292 -7.22 -2.00 -6.94
CA THR A 292 -6.13 -1.69 -5.99
C THR A 292 -4.75 -1.65 -6.64
N GLY A 293 -4.61 -2.15 -7.87
CA GLY A 293 -3.34 -2.43 -8.52
C GLY A 293 -2.76 -3.82 -8.22
N GLY A 294 -3.29 -4.56 -7.24
CA GLY A 294 -2.87 -5.95 -6.97
C GLY A 294 -3.30 -6.92 -8.08
N THR A 295 -2.65 -8.08 -8.20
CA THR A 295 -2.89 -9.03 -9.32
C THR A 295 -3.11 -10.50 -8.95
N SER A 296 -2.90 -10.89 -7.70
CA SER A 296 -2.93 -12.30 -7.29
C SER A 296 -3.83 -12.55 -6.09
N VAL A 297 -4.30 -13.79 -5.97
CA VAL A 297 -5.03 -14.31 -4.80
C VAL A 297 -4.29 -15.52 -4.26
N SER A 298 -4.04 -15.54 -2.95
CA SER A 298 -3.23 -16.59 -2.31
C SER A 298 -1.89 -16.80 -3.01
N GLU A 299 -1.26 -15.70 -3.45
CA GLU A 299 0.02 -15.64 -4.18
C GLU A 299 0.03 -16.15 -5.64
N PHE A 300 -1.09 -16.65 -6.18
CA PHE A 300 -1.18 -17.14 -7.55
C PHE A 300 -2.08 -16.25 -8.42
N TRP A 301 -1.78 -16.18 -9.72
CA TRP A 301 -2.73 -15.68 -10.71
C TRP A 301 -3.86 -16.69 -10.90
N SER A 302 -5.12 -16.24 -10.93
CA SER A 302 -6.29 -17.08 -11.15
C SER A 302 -6.91 -16.86 -12.54
N VAL A 303 -7.55 -17.90 -13.08
CA VAL A 303 -8.19 -17.90 -14.42
C VAL A 303 -9.31 -16.87 -14.56
N CYS A 304 -9.89 -16.44 -13.43
CA CYS A 304 -10.86 -15.35 -13.34
C CYS A 304 -10.58 -14.56 -12.05
N LEU A 305 -10.75 -13.24 -12.08
CA LEU A 305 -10.67 -12.37 -10.90
C LEU A 305 -11.94 -12.52 -10.05
N SER A 306 -12.22 -13.72 -9.53
CA SER A 306 -13.35 -13.94 -8.62
C SER A 306 -13.05 -13.39 -7.22
N PRO A 307 -14.00 -12.69 -6.58
CA PRO A 307 -14.13 -12.72 -5.14
C PRO A 307 -14.41 -14.16 -4.68
N PRO A 308 -13.74 -14.70 -3.67
CA PRO A 308 -14.05 -15.99 -3.07
C PRO A 308 -15.33 -15.84 -2.22
N VAL A 309 -16.48 -15.76 -2.89
CA VAL A 309 -17.77 -16.03 -2.24
C VAL A 309 -18.08 -17.50 -2.53
N GLN A 310 -17.85 -18.34 -1.52
CA GLN A 310 -18.13 -19.77 -1.49
C GLN A 310 -17.50 -20.60 -2.63
N MET A 311 -16.56 -21.42 -2.21
CA MET A 311 -15.97 -22.52 -2.97
C MET A 311 -17.04 -23.61 -3.21
N ASP A 312 -18.05 -23.36 -4.06
CA ASP A 312 -18.94 -24.40 -4.56
C ASP A 312 -18.19 -25.24 -5.60
N GLN A 313 -18.24 -26.55 -5.44
CA GLN A 313 -17.50 -27.57 -6.20
C GLN A 313 -17.98 -27.71 -7.66
N ARG A 314 -18.68 -26.70 -8.22
CA ARG A 314 -19.31 -26.75 -9.55
C ARG A 314 -18.56 -26.02 -10.67
N ASN A 315 -17.32 -25.59 -10.45
CA ASN A 315 -16.48 -24.95 -11.49
C ASN A 315 -15.79 -25.96 -12.44
N GLY A 316 -16.59 -26.83 -13.08
CA GLY A 316 -16.13 -27.79 -14.07
C GLY A 316 -15.89 -27.21 -15.48
N LEU A 317 -16.52 -26.08 -15.82
CA LEU A 317 -16.51 -25.55 -17.19
C LEU A 317 -15.24 -24.75 -17.53
N CYS A 318 -14.69 -23.97 -16.60
CA CYS A 318 -13.44 -23.21 -16.81
C CYS A 318 -12.18 -24.09 -16.87
N ARG A 319 -12.21 -25.31 -16.32
CA ARG A 319 -11.08 -26.26 -16.42
C ARG A 319 -10.91 -26.85 -17.82
N LEU A 320 -11.98 -26.88 -18.63
CA LEU A 320 -12.01 -27.64 -19.87
C LEU A 320 -11.43 -26.87 -21.08
N LEU A 321 -11.35 -25.54 -21.03
CA LEU A 321 -10.98 -24.74 -22.20
C LEU A 321 -9.52 -24.26 -22.28
N ARG A 322 -8.66 -24.52 -21.27
CA ARG A 322 -7.24 -24.10 -21.28
C ARG A 322 -6.26 -25.20 -20.84
N ALA A 323 -6.55 -26.46 -21.16
CA ALA A 323 -5.80 -27.63 -20.69
C ALA A 323 -4.72 -28.17 -21.66
N SER A 324 -4.11 -27.34 -22.51
CA SER A 324 -3.10 -27.79 -23.50
C SER A 324 -1.66 -27.31 -23.25
N SER A 325 -1.40 -26.49 -22.24
CA SER A 325 -0.03 -26.07 -21.90
C SER A 325 0.68 -27.08 -20.99
N ASP A 326 1.96 -27.28 -21.27
CA ASP A 326 2.82 -28.23 -20.58
C ASP A 326 3.06 -27.83 -19.12
N LYS A 327 2.20 -28.30 -18.21
CA LYS A 327 2.22 -28.05 -16.76
C LYS A 327 3.48 -28.57 -16.05
N ARG A 328 4.47 -29.13 -16.75
CA ARG A 328 5.78 -29.48 -16.20
C ARG A 328 6.53 -28.25 -15.66
N CYS A 329 6.26 -27.06 -16.19
CA CYS A 329 6.90 -25.79 -15.81
C CYS A 329 6.25 -25.08 -14.61
N ALA A 330 5.01 -25.47 -14.26
CA ALA A 330 4.24 -24.92 -13.14
C ALA A 330 4.26 -25.81 -11.89
N ARG A 331 5.01 -26.94 -11.91
CA ARG A 331 5.18 -27.82 -10.75
C ARG A 331 6.13 -27.18 -9.73
N HIS A 332 5.66 -26.15 -9.04
CA HIS A 332 5.95 -26.12 -7.61
C HIS A 332 5.35 -27.39 -7.03
N PRO A 333 6.11 -28.22 -6.29
CA PRO A 333 5.48 -29.24 -5.48
C PRO A 333 4.43 -28.51 -4.65
N LYS A 334 3.14 -28.82 -4.83
CA LYS A 334 2.12 -28.45 -3.86
C LYS A 334 2.55 -29.13 -2.56
N ARG A 335 3.43 -28.49 -1.80
CA ARG A 335 3.56 -28.78 -0.38
C ARG A 335 2.15 -28.53 0.13
N ASN A 336 1.50 -29.59 0.62
CA ASN A 336 0.30 -29.51 1.45
C ASN A 336 0.68 -28.74 2.73
N ARG A 337 0.95 -27.47 2.54
CA ARG A 337 1.15 -26.47 3.55
C ARG A 337 0.02 -25.51 3.26
N THR A 338 -1.13 -25.86 3.81
CA THR A 338 -2.23 -24.93 4.04
C THR A 338 -1.71 -23.83 4.96
N TRP A 339 -0.92 -22.91 4.40
CA TRP A 339 -0.74 -21.58 4.95
C TRP A 339 -1.68 -20.72 4.11
N SER A 340 -2.93 -20.68 4.53
CA SER A 340 -3.92 -19.75 3.99
C SER A 340 -3.46 -18.34 4.39
N ASP A 341 -2.59 -17.75 3.58
CA ASP A 341 -2.27 -16.34 3.67
C ASP A 341 -3.48 -15.56 3.15
N ASP A 342 -4.46 -15.41 4.05
CA ASP A 342 -5.63 -14.59 3.85
C ASP A 342 -5.17 -13.12 3.86
N LEU A 343 -4.90 -12.62 2.67
CA LEU A 343 -5.16 -11.23 2.38
C LEU A 343 -6.23 -11.14 1.31
N HIS A 344 -7.44 -10.92 1.79
CA HIS A 344 -8.67 -10.67 1.06
C HIS A 344 -8.64 -9.28 0.38
N ALA A 345 -7.65 -9.02 -0.49
CA ALA A 345 -7.64 -7.83 -1.36
C ALA A 345 -8.44 -8.07 -2.66
N SER A 346 -8.82 -9.33 -2.92
CA SER A 346 -9.58 -9.77 -4.10
C SER A 346 -11.05 -10.04 -3.84
N THR A 347 -11.48 -9.94 -2.58
CA THR A 347 -12.85 -10.19 -2.16
C THR A 347 -13.62 -8.87 -2.18
N THR A 348 -14.95 -8.94 -2.32
CA THR A 348 -15.82 -7.76 -2.15
C THR A 348 -15.63 -7.11 -0.78
N SER A 349 -15.32 -7.90 0.26
CA SER A 349 -15.06 -7.46 1.64
C SER A 349 -13.61 -7.73 2.09
N GLY A 350 -12.84 -6.68 2.33
CA GLY A 350 -11.51 -6.74 2.94
C GLY A 350 -11.55 -6.64 4.47
N SER A 351 -10.57 -7.27 5.12
CA SER A 351 -10.32 -7.16 6.56
C SER A 351 -8.84 -6.87 6.79
N SER A 352 -8.54 -6.06 7.81
CA SER A 352 -7.17 -5.80 8.21
C SER A 352 -6.42 -7.07 8.66
N LYS A 353 -5.10 -7.04 8.49
CA LYS A 353 -4.16 -8.04 9.00
C LYS A 353 -4.25 -8.21 10.52
N ALA A 354 -4.68 -7.21 11.30
CA ALA A 354 -4.95 -7.36 12.74
C ALA A 354 -5.84 -8.56 13.07
N LYS A 355 -6.77 -8.89 12.16
CA LYS A 355 -7.75 -9.97 12.29
C LYS A 355 -7.37 -11.23 11.50
N SER A 356 -6.22 -11.24 10.82
CA SER A 356 -5.72 -12.41 10.10
C SER A 356 -5.01 -13.38 11.05
N TYR A 357 -4.81 -14.63 10.62
CA TYR A 357 -4.10 -15.66 11.39
C TYR A 357 -2.72 -15.20 11.90
N HIS A 358 -2.04 -14.34 11.15
CA HIS A 358 -0.70 -13.83 11.49
C HIS A 358 -0.70 -12.53 12.31
N GLY A 359 -1.85 -11.88 12.50
CA GLY A 359 -1.97 -10.60 13.21
C GLY A 359 -1.11 -9.48 12.60
N TRP A 360 -0.96 -8.39 13.36
CA TRP A 360 0.12 -7.43 13.14
C TRP A 360 1.45 -8.04 13.56
N GLY A 361 2.54 -7.73 12.85
CA GLY A 361 3.82 -8.22 13.35
C GLY A 361 4.40 -7.46 14.48
N THR A 362 5.34 -8.17 15.06
CA THR A 362 6.26 -7.67 16.05
C THR A 362 7.58 -7.32 15.38
N SER A 363 8.39 -6.55 16.10
CA SER A 363 9.73 -6.16 15.66
C SER A 363 10.73 -7.32 15.53
N TYR A 364 10.38 -8.54 15.99
CA TYR A 364 11.33 -9.65 16.11
C TYR A 364 10.84 -11.01 15.60
N ASP A 365 9.54 -11.22 15.38
CA ASP A 365 8.98 -12.54 15.06
C ASP A 365 8.11 -12.53 13.79
N SER A 366 8.25 -11.51 12.95
CA SER A 366 7.31 -11.24 11.86
C SER A 366 7.96 -10.97 10.49
N PHE A 367 8.82 -11.89 10.07
CA PHE A 367 9.52 -11.87 8.78
C PHE A 367 8.86 -12.79 7.73
N TRP A 368 7.54 -12.70 7.58
CA TRP A 368 6.74 -13.54 6.67
C TRP A 368 6.52 -12.83 5.32
N CYS A 369 6.03 -13.53 4.28
CA CYS A 369 5.47 -12.89 3.09
C CYS A 369 4.17 -12.18 3.48
N CYS A 370 3.81 -11.10 2.76
CA CYS A 370 2.56 -10.35 2.92
C CYS A 370 2.37 -9.45 4.15
N TYR A 371 3.36 -8.64 4.56
CA TYR A 371 3.00 -7.47 5.38
C TYR A 371 3.48 -6.12 4.88
N GLY A 372 2.52 -5.25 4.68
CA GLY A 372 2.66 -4.05 3.87
C GLY A 372 1.49 -3.80 2.93
N THR A 373 0.56 -4.74 2.75
CA THR A 373 -0.65 -4.52 1.95
C THR A 373 -1.75 -3.80 2.74
N GLY A 374 -1.49 -2.51 2.99
CA GLY A 374 -2.49 -1.49 3.31
C GLY A 374 -2.23 -0.15 2.60
N GLY A 375 -1.13 -0.04 1.86
CA GLY A 375 -0.79 1.14 1.05
C GLY A 375 -0.90 0.85 -0.44
N GLU A 376 -1.24 1.87 -1.21
CA GLU A 376 -1.27 1.86 -2.67
C GLU A 376 -0.10 1.05 -3.26
N THR A 377 -0.41 0.16 -4.21
CA THR A 377 0.62 -0.41 -5.08
C THR A 377 1.13 0.76 -5.92
N TYR A 378 2.32 1.29 -5.61
CA TYR A 378 2.90 2.38 -6.39
C TYR A 378 3.18 1.86 -7.81
N LEU A 379 2.35 2.29 -8.75
CA LEU A 379 2.55 2.08 -10.17
C LEU A 379 3.71 2.98 -10.63
N CYS A 380 4.88 2.38 -10.85
CA CYS A 380 5.98 3.06 -11.49
C CYS A 380 5.70 3.11 -13.00
N PHE A 381 5.47 4.32 -13.54
CA PHE A 381 5.36 4.55 -14.98
C PHE A 381 6.74 4.98 -15.50
N CYS A 382 7.53 4.03 -15.99
CA CYS A 382 8.59 4.37 -16.94
C CYS A 382 7.94 4.58 -18.31
N ALA A 383 8.37 5.60 -19.05
CA ALA A 383 7.84 5.85 -20.38
C ALA A 383 7.95 4.58 -21.23
N ASN A 384 6.79 4.08 -21.63
CA ASN A 384 6.53 2.91 -22.47
C ASN A 384 6.80 1.51 -21.91
N ASN A 385 7.10 1.29 -20.62
CA ASN A 385 7.03 -0.04 -19.99
C ASN A 385 6.84 0.08 -18.46
N LEU A 386 5.77 -0.53 -17.95
CA LEU A 386 5.36 -0.50 -16.53
C LEU A 386 6.14 -1.52 -15.69
N ILE A 387 6.39 -1.25 -14.41
CA ILE A 387 6.74 -2.28 -13.42
C ILE A 387 5.89 -2.06 -12.15
N LEU A 388 5.05 -3.06 -11.81
CA LEU A 388 4.35 -3.15 -10.53
C LEU A 388 5.33 -3.60 -9.42
N SER A 389 5.26 -2.97 -8.24
CA SER A 389 5.97 -3.45 -7.03
C SER A 389 4.98 -4.00 -6.00
N PHE A 390 5.21 -5.24 -5.53
CA PHE A 390 4.42 -5.91 -4.49
C PHE A 390 4.97 -5.62 -3.11
N VAL A 391 4.09 -5.49 -2.12
CA VAL A 391 4.46 -5.12 -0.74
C VAL A 391 4.24 -6.30 0.21
N ALA A 392 5.20 -7.23 0.27
CA ALA A 392 5.43 -8.13 1.41
C ALA A 392 6.32 -7.45 2.47
N VAL A 393 6.50 -7.99 3.69
CA VAL A 393 7.32 -7.30 4.74
C VAL A 393 8.72 -6.97 4.26
N PRO A 394 9.42 -7.93 3.64
CA PRO A 394 10.78 -7.67 3.19
C PRO A 394 10.81 -6.66 2.03
N THR A 395 9.81 -6.63 1.15
CA THR A 395 9.72 -5.62 0.06
C THR A 395 9.08 -4.30 0.51
N GLY A 396 8.37 -4.29 1.64
CA GLY A 396 7.72 -3.13 2.23
C GLY A 396 8.74 -2.18 2.83
N ILE A 397 9.75 -2.73 3.52
CA ILE A 397 10.87 -1.91 4.01
C ILE A 397 11.66 -1.28 2.86
N GLU A 398 11.74 -1.90 1.69
CA GLU A 398 12.34 -1.29 0.50
C GLU A 398 11.41 -0.24 -0.12
N SER A 399 10.14 -0.57 -0.32
CA SER A 399 9.15 0.32 -0.97
C SER A 399 9.04 1.67 -0.27
N PHE A 400 8.95 1.68 1.07
CA PHE A 400 8.88 2.92 1.84
C PHE A 400 10.25 3.62 2.00
N SER A 401 11.36 2.99 1.59
CA SER A 401 12.70 3.60 1.58
C SER A 401 12.98 4.41 0.32
N LYS A 402 12.23 4.16 -0.77
CA LYS A 402 12.51 4.70 -2.09
C LYS A 402 11.37 5.51 -2.73
N LEU A 403 10.37 5.94 -1.97
CA LEU A 403 9.20 6.71 -2.46
C LEU A 403 9.50 7.95 -3.34
N GLY A 404 10.75 8.42 -3.41
CA GLY A 404 11.17 9.53 -4.28
C GLY A 404 11.66 9.11 -5.69
N ASP A 405 11.94 7.83 -5.93
CA ASP A 405 12.58 7.33 -7.18
C ASP A 405 11.68 7.49 -8.42
N SER A 406 10.37 7.39 -8.22
CA SER A 406 9.36 7.28 -9.27
C SER A 406 8.54 8.57 -9.44
N ILE A 407 8.95 9.66 -8.80
CA ILE A 407 8.33 10.98 -8.98
C ILE A 407 8.83 11.62 -10.27
N TYR A 408 10.14 11.48 -10.55
CA TYR A 408 10.86 12.20 -11.59
C TYR A 408 11.77 11.28 -12.39
N PHE A 409 11.85 11.48 -13.71
CA PHE A 409 12.76 10.77 -14.60
C PHE A 409 13.48 11.74 -15.55
N GLU A 410 14.75 11.50 -15.86
CA GLU A 410 15.48 12.30 -16.87
C GLU A 410 15.74 11.55 -18.17
N GLU A 411 15.76 12.33 -19.26
CA GLU A 411 16.24 11.92 -20.57
C GLU A 411 17.75 12.22 -20.71
N GLY A 412 18.48 11.33 -21.39
CA GLY A 412 19.95 11.36 -21.43
C GLY A 412 20.60 12.27 -22.49
N GLU A 413 19.92 12.63 -23.58
CA GLU A 413 20.53 13.39 -24.69
C GLU A 413 20.47 14.91 -24.50
N ALA A 414 19.32 15.42 -24.04
CA ALA A 414 19.09 16.82 -23.69
C ALA A 414 18.45 16.88 -22.30
N PRO A 415 18.62 17.98 -21.53
CA PRO A 415 18.04 18.07 -20.19
C PRO A 415 16.50 18.14 -20.28
N GLY A 416 15.88 16.96 -20.24
CA GLY A 416 14.45 16.73 -20.20
C GLY A 416 14.08 16.04 -18.88
N LEU A 417 13.11 16.59 -18.15
CA LEU A 417 12.63 16.04 -16.88
C LEU A 417 11.14 15.68 -16.99
N TYR A 418 10.83 14.40 -16.79
CA TYR A 418 9.48 13.89 -16.71
C TYR A 418 9.01 13.91 -15.26
N ILE A 419 7.86 14.54 -15.01
CA ILE A 419 7.19 14.58 -13.71
C ILE A 419 5.97 13.67 -13.80
N ILE A 420 6.08 12.49 -13.19
CA ILE A 420 5.13 11.39 -13.32
C ILE A 420 4.10 11.36 -12.20
N GLN A 421 4.53 11.74 -10.99
CA GLN A 421 3.69 11.77 -9.80
C GLN A 421 3.64 13.17 -9.19
N TYR A 422 2.45 13.55 -8.74
CA TYR A 422 2.21 14.81 -8.07
C TYR A 422 2.30 14.61 -6.55
N ILE A 423 3.52 14.67 -6.03
CA ILE A 423 3.84 14.52 -4.60
C ILE A 423 4.69 15.71 -4.17
N SER A 424 4.28 16.40 -3.10
CA SER A 424 5.03 17.53 -2.55
C SER A 424 6.46 17.11 -2.20
N SER A 425 7.43 17.69 -2.91
CA SER A 425 8.84 17.29 -2.88
C SER A 425 9.75 18.36 -3.46
N SER A 426 11.04 18.28 -3.15
CA SER A 426 12.09 19.05 -3.81
C SER A 426 13.05 18.12 -4.56
N LEU A 427 13.51 18.57 -5.72
CA LEU A 427 14.46 17.87 -6.57
C LEU A 427 15.66 18.76 -6.86
N ASP A 428 16.85 18.27 -6.53
CA ASP A 428 18.11 18.84 -6.99
C ASP A 428 18.45 18.33 -8.41
N TRP A 429 17.92 19.01 -9.43
CA TRP A 429 18.08 18.59 -10.82
C TRP A 429 19.42 19.08 -11.40
N LYS A 430 20.43 18.22 -11.33
CA LYS A 430 21.82 18.54 -11.71
C LYS A 430 21.98 18.85 -13.21
N SER A 431 21.41 18.03 -14.09
CA SER A 431 21.49 18.19 -15.55
C SER A 431 20.77 19.46 -16.03
N GLY A 432 19.64 19.82 -15.40
CA GLY A 432 18.95 21.09 -15.63
C GLY A 432 19.54 22.31 -14.91
N GLN A 433 20.54 22.12 -14.03
CA GLN A 433 21.14 23.15 -13.18
C GLN A 433 20.14 23.96 -12.32
N ILE A 434 19.07 23.32 -11.86
CA ILE A 434 18.04 23.96 -11.03
C ILE A 434 17.68 23.08 -9.83
N VAL A 435 17.22 23.71 -8.76
CA VAL A 435 16.41 23.05 -7.73
C VAL A 435 14.95 23.31 -8.05
N LEU A 436 14.17 22.23 -8.20
CA LEU A 436 12.74 22.25 -8.46
C LEU A 436 12.00 21.95 -7.15
N ASN A 437 11.07 22.81 -6.76
CA ASN A 437 10.14 22.51 -5.66
C ASN A 437 8.74 22.31 -6.22
N GLN A 438 8.17 21.14 -5.94
CA GLN A 438 6.81 20.76 -6.23
C GLN A 438 5.98 20.85 -4.95
N LYS A 439 4.90 21.64 -4.99
CA LYS A 439 3.91 21.72 -3.92
C LYS A 439 2.56 21.30 -4.46
N VAL A 440 1.93 20.35 -3.78
CA VAL A 440 0.59 19.86 -4.08
C VAL A 440 -0.35 20.32 -2.97
N ASP A 441 -1.45 20.96 -3.34
CA ASP A 441 -2.46 21.38 -2.37
C ASP A 441 -3.25 20.14 -1.86
N PRO A 442 -3.67 20.14 -0.58
CA PRO A 442 -4.46 19.03 -0.03
C PRO A 442 -5.76 18.81 -0.82
N ILE A 443 -6.03 17.56 -1.17
CA ILE A 443 -7.26 17.17 -1.86
C ILE A 443 -8.39 17.00 -0.84
N VAL A 444 -9.53 17.62 -1.13
CA VAL A 444 -10.76 17.53 -0.32
C VAL A 444 -11.95 17.21 -1.23
N SER A 445 -12.92 16.43 -0.73
CA SER A 445 -14.05 15.96 -1.54
C SER A 445 -14.96 17.10 -2.05
N SER A 446 -14.96 18.25 -1.39
CA SER A 446 -15.75 19.44 -1.77
C SER A 446 -15.08 20.33 -2.84
N ASP A 447 -13.81 20.10 -3.17
CA ASP A 447 -13.06 20.90 -4.16
C ASP A 447 -12.53 19.97 -5.25
N PRO A 448 -13.18 19.93 -6.44
CA PRO A 448 -12.92 18.94 -7.47
C PRO A 448 -11.67 19.25 -8.31
N TYR A 449 -10.60 19.73 -7.69
CA TYR A 449 -9.35 20.06 -8.37
C TYR A 449 -8.10 19.56 -7.63
N LEU A 450 -7.20 18.91 -8.38
CA LEU A 450 -5.82 18.74 -7.99
C LEU A 450 -5.01 19.94 -8.45
N ARG A 451 -4.37 20.65 -7.51
CA ARG A 451 -3.53 21.82 -7.78
C ARG A 451 -2.09 21.54 -7.43
N VAL A 452 -1.21 21.82 -8.39
CA VAL A 452 0.23 21.63 -8.29
C VAL A 452 0.91 22.94 -8.64
N THR A 453 1.84 23.36 -7.80
CA THR A 453 2.71 24.52 -8.03
C THR A 453 4.15 24.07 -8.09
N LEU A 454 4.82 24.38 -9.19
CA LEU A 454 6.26 24.19 -9.37
C LEU A 454 6.97 25.54 -9.30
N THR A 455 8.04 25.60 -8.51
CA THR A 455 8.93 26.76 -8.40
C THR A 455 10.38 26.33 -8.58
N PHE A 456 11.22 27.26 -9.03
CA PHE A 456 12.55 26.95 -9.51
C PHE A 456 13.61 27.80 -8.81
N SER A 457 14.78 27.24 -8.57
CA SER A 457 15.95 27.97 -8.05
C SER A 457 17.18 27.59 -8.87
N PRO A 458 17.62 28.44 -9.81
CA PRO A 458 18.80 28.18 -10.62
C PRO A 458 20.06 28.09 -9.77
N LYS A 459 20.95 27.15 -10.10
CA LYS A 459 22.30 27.09 -9.54
C LYS A 459 23.17 28.17 -10.19
N LYS A 460 24.19 28.68 -9.46
CA LYS A 460 25.09 29.75 -9.94
C LYS A 460 25.65 29.40 -11.34
N GLY A 461 25.29 30.17 -12.36
CA GLY A 461 25.66 29.96 -13.76
C GLY A 461 24.54 30.36 -14.73
N THR A 462 24.79 30.30 -16.04
CA THR A 462 23.73 30.43 -17.06
C THR A 462 22.91 29.14 -17.14
N SER A 463 21.63 29.18 -16.74
CA SER A 463 20.68 28.07 -16.94
C SER A 463 20.61 27.71 -18.43
N GLN A 464 21.03 26.49 -18.76
CA GLN A 464 20.77 25.88 -20.05
C GLN A 464 19.26 25.74 -20.24
N ALA A 465 18.77 25.91 -21.46
CA ALA A 465 17.37 25.65 -21.76
C ALA A 465 17.07 24.17 -21.52
N SER A 466 16.01 23.88 -20.77
CA SER A 466 15.62 22.53 -20.41
C SER A 466 14.11 22.35 -20.48
N THR A 467 13.67 21.12 -20.73
CA THR A 467 12.26 20.79 -20.95
C THR A 467 11.70 20.06 -19.73
N LEU A 468 10.53 20.49 -19.26
CA LEU A 468 9.72 19.73 -18.32
C LEU A 468 8.58 19.04 -19.06
N TYR A 469 8.32 17.78 -18.74
CA TYR A 469 7.20 16.99 -19.23
C TYR A 469 6.29 16.64 -18.05
N LEU A 470 5.16 17.34 -17.92
CA LEU A 470 4.19 17.12 -16.85
C LEU A 470 3.12 16.14 -17.31
N ARG A 471 2.94 15.04 -16.58
CA ARG A 471 1.95 14.02 -16.91
C ARG A 471 0.53 14.56 -16.77
N ILE A 472 -0.27 14.54 -17.82
CA ILE A 472 -1.72 14.78 -17.73
C ILE A 472 -2.40 13.42 -17.50
N PRO A 473 -2.90 13.11 -16.30
CA PRO A 473 -3.37 11.77 -15.97
C PRO A 473 -4.59 11.34 -16.78
N ILE A 474 -4.74 10.04 -17.07
CA ILE A 474 -5.87 9.53 -17.87
C ILE A 474 -7.23 9.69 -17.17
N TRP A 475 -7.24 9.77 -15.84
CA TRP A 475 -8.47 9.91 -15.05
C TRP A 475 -9.05 11.33 -15.04
N THR A 476 -8.31 12.32 -15.55
CA THR A 476 -8.80 13.71 -15.63
C THR A 476 -9.54 13.97 -16.94
N ASN A 477 -10.24 15.10 -17.02
CA ASN A 477 -10.87 15.56 -18.25
C ASN A 477 -10.28 16.93 -18.67
N SER A 478 -10.43 17.28 -19.95
CA SER A 478 -9.87 18.53 -20.48
C SER A 478 -10.67 19.78 -20.07
N GLU A 479 -11.91 19.61 -19.62
CA GLU A 479 -12.79 20.71 -19.27
C GLU A 479 -12.46 21.25 -17.88
N GLY A 480 -12.10 22.53 -17.76
CA GLY A 480 -11.69 23.13 -16.48
C GLY A 480 -10.25 22.81 -16.06
N ALA A 481 -9.51 22.01 -16.84
CA ALA A 481 -8.08 21.84 -16.70
C ALA A 481 -7.34 23.10 -17.17
N THR A 482 -6.41 23.60 -16.37
CA THR A 482 -5.61 24.78 -16.70
C THR A 482 -4.15 24.58 -16.29
N ALA A 483 -3.24 25.09 -17.12
CA ALA A 483 -1.83 25.23 -16.77
C ALA A 483 -1.38 26.65 -17.07
N THR A 484 -0.58 27.23 -16.19
CA THR A 484 -0.02 28.57 -16.40
C THR A 484 1.47 28.61 -16.08
N ILE A 485 2.20 29.48 -16.76
CA ILE A 485 3.57 29.86 -16.44
C ILE A 485 3.60 31.38 -16.28
N ASN A 486 3.97 31.87 -15.09
CA ASN A 486 3.98 33.31 -14.79
C ASN A 486 2.67 34.02 -15.17
N SER A 487 1.54 33.38 -14.86
CA SER A 487 0.17 33.82 -15.20
C SER A 487 -0.19 33.79 -16.69
N GLN A 488 0.66 33.24 -17.56
CA GLN A 488 0.34 33.00 -18.98
C GLN A 488 -0.20 31.58 -19.16
N SER A 489 -1.37 31.45 -19.75
CA SER A 489 -2.00 30.14 -20.01
C SER A 489 -1.21 29.30 -21.01
N LEU A 490 -1.06 28.02 -20.69
CA LEU A 490 -0.46 27.01 -21.55
C LEU A 490 -1.55 26.13 -22.17
N ARG A 491 -1.35 25.69 -23.41
CA ARG A 491 -2.24 24.73 -24.06
C ARG A 491 -1.98 23.34 -23.47
N LEU A 492 -3.00 22.76 -22.85
CA LEU A 492 -2.94 21.39 -22.34
C LEU A 492 -3.13 20.37 -23.47
N PRO A 493 -2.38 19.25 -23.46
CA PRO A 493 -2.64 18.12 -24.34
C PRO A 493 -3.77 17.24 -23.79
N ALA A 494 -4.13 16.19 -24.52
CA ALA A 494 -5.18 15.25 -24.09
C ALA A 494 -4.77 14.46 -22.83
N PRO A 495 -5.72 14.03 -21.98
CA PRO A 495 -5.46 13.10 -20.88
C PRO A 495 -4.70 11.85 -21.35
N GLY A 496 -3.77 11.36 -20.51
CA GLY A 496 -2.88 10.24 -20.85
C GLY A 496 -1.58 10.63 -21.56
N SER A 497 -1.31 11.94 -21.74
CA SER A 497 -0.11 12.44 -22.41
C SER A 497 0.71 13.40 -21.53
N PHE A 498 1.71 14.09 -22.09
CA PHE A 498 2.61 14.99 -21.37
C PHE A 498 2.52 16.44 -21.87
N LEU A 499 2.31 17.38 -20.95
CA LEU A 499 2.50 18.80 -21.21
C LEU A 499 3.99 19.10 -21.24
N SER A 500 4.50 19.53 -22.39
CA SER A 500 5.91 19.93 -22.57
C SER A 500 6.09 21.43 -22.39
N VAL A 501 7.05 21.83 -21.55
CA VAL A 501 7.42 23.24 -21.32
C VAL A 501 8.94 23.38 -21.38
N ASN A 502 9.45 24.01 -22.44
CA ASN A 502 10.88 24.29 -22.63
C ASN A 502 11.19 25.75 -22.27
N ARG A 503 12.07 25.98 -21.29
CA ARG A 503 12.52 27.32 -20.89
C ARG A 503 13.94 27.33 -20.35
N LYS A 504 14.50 28.53 -20.25
CA LYS A 504 15.60 28.85 -19.34
C LYS A 504 14.99 29.27 -18.00
N TRP A 505 14.96 28.35 -17.05
CA TRP A 505 14.26 28.52 -15.77
C TRP A 505 14.91 29.59 -14.89
N ARG A 506 14.10 30.44 -14.29
CA ARG A 506 14.50 31.55 -13.40
C ARG A 506 13.81 31.42 -12.04
N SER A 507 14.36 32.07 -11.02
CA SER A 507 13.74 32.10 -9.69
C SER A 507 12.35 32.77 -9.66
N SER A 508 12.06 33.63 -10.63
CA SER A 508 10.75 34.26 -10.79
C SER A 508 9.72 33.33 -11.45
N ASP A 509 10.15 32.20 -12.02
CA ASP A 509 9.24 31.32 -12.74
C ASP A 509 8.35 30.54 -11.77
N LYS A 510 7.05 30.56 -12.04
CA LYS A 510 6.05 29.76 -11.33
C LYS A 510 5.16 29.06 -12.35
N LEU A 511 5.21 27.74 -12.34
CA LEU A 511 4.34 26.91 -13.15
C LEU A 511 3.23 26.35 -12.26
N THR A 512 1.98 26.56 -12.64
CA THR A 512 0.82 26.00 -11.93
C THR A 512 0.05 25.07 -12.83
N LEU A 513 -0.35 23.92 -12.31
CA LEU A 513 -1.25 22.98 -12.95
C LEU A 513 -2.47 22.80 -12.06
N GLN A 514 -3.66 22.97 -12.63
CA GLN A 514 -4.93 22.64 -11.99
C GLN A 514 -5.66 21.68 -12.91
N ILE A 515 -5.92 20.46 -12.44
CA ILE A 515 -6.64 19.44 -13.19
C ILE A 515 -7.89 18.97 -12.44
N PRO A 516 -9.05 18.82 -13.12
CA PRO A 516 -10.27 18.31 -12.51
C PRO A 516 -10.08 16.91 -11.97
N ILE A 517 -10.61 16.66 -10.78
CA ILE A 517 -10.70 15.34 -10.15
C ILE A 517 -12.17 15.02 -9.89
N SER A 518 -12.62 13.87 -10.41
CA SER A 518 -14.02 13.46 -10.36
C SER A 518 -14.17 12.02 -9.86
N LEU A 519 -15.39 11.70 -9.44
CA LEU A 519 -15.77 10.31 -9.20
C LEU A 519 -15.79 9.55 -10.53
N ARG A 520 -15.26 8.34 -10.50
CA ARG A 520 -15.31 7.37 -11.59
C ARG A 520 -15.53 5.97 -11.02
N THR A 521 -16.00 5.07 -11.86
CA THR A 521 -16.05 3.65 -11.54
C THR A 521 -15.09 2.84 -12.39
N GLU A 522 -14.71 1.68 -11.88
CA GLU A 522 -13.91 0.69 -12.59
C GLU A 522 -14.54 -0.68 -12.38
N ALA A 523 -15.05 -1.29 -13.46
CA ALA A 523 -15.63 -2.61 -13.40
C ALA A 523 -14.58 -3.66 -13.02
N ILE A 524 -15.00 -4.68 -12.28
CA ILE A 524 -14.14 -5.86 -12.08
C ILE A 524 -13.87 -6.50 -13.45
N LYS A 525 -12.63 -6.94 -13.67
CA LYS A 525 -12.23 -7.62 -14.91
C LYS A 525 -12.64 -9.09 -14.86
N ASP A 526 -13.96 -9.30 -14.89
CA ASP A 526 -14.60 -10.62 -14.87
C ASP A 526 -15.73 -10.63 -15.90
N ASP A 527 -15.74 -11.64 -16.77
CA ASP A 527 -16.66 -11.75 -17.91
C ASP A 527 -17.96 -12.50 -17.57
N ARG A 528 -18.07 -13.04 -16.35
CA ARG A 528 -19.28 -13.75 -15.92
C ARG A 528 -20.41 -12.78 -15.60
N HIS A 529 -21.61 -13.14 -16.05
CA HIS A 529 -22.78 -12.27 -15.98
C HIS A 529 -23.15 -11.83 -14.55
N GLU A 530 -22.94 -12.68 -13.55
CA GLU A 530 -23.22 -12.36 -12.15
C GLU A 530 -22.32 -11.27 -11.54
N TYR A 531 -21.19 -10.94 -12.19
CA TYR A 531 -20.28 -9.87 -11.75
C TYR A 531 -20.35 -8.61 -12.64
N ALA A 532 -21.24 -8.59 -13.64
CA ALA A 532 -21.32 -7.49 -14.62
C ALA A 532 -21.64 -6.11 -14.00
N SER A 533 -22.34 -6.09 -12.86
CA SER A 533 -22.68 -4.88 -12.10
C SER A 533 -21.66 -4.52 -11.02
N VAL A 534 -20.56 -5.28 -10.88
CA VAL A 534 -19.60 -5.12 -9.80
C VAL A 534 -18.52 -4.12 -10.19
N GLN A 535 -18.46 -3.00 -9.47
CA GLN A 535 -17.58 -1.88 -9.79
C GLN A 535 -16.92 -1.31 -8.53
N ALA A 536 -15.65 -0.93 -8.65
CA ALA A 536 -14.95 -0.13 -7.67
C ALA A 536 -15.20 1.37 -7.93
N ILE A 537 -15.15 2.18 -6.87
CA ILE A 537 -15.36 3.63 -6.96
C ILE A 537 -14.04 4.34 -6.67
N LEU A 538 -13.67 5.29 -7.52
CA LEU A 538 -12.47 6.08 -7.36
C LEU A 538 -12.78 7.58 -7.44
N TYR A 539 -11.98 8.38 -6.75
CA TYR A 539 -11.95 9.83 -6.90
C TYR A 539 -10.60 10.20 -7.50
N GLY A 540 -10.57 10.43 -8.82
CA GLY A 540 -9.33 10.53 -9.60
C GLY A 540 -8.44 9.29 -9.44
N PRO A 541 -7.24 9.41 -8.84
CA PRO A 541 -6.36 8.28 -8.56
C PRO A 541 -6.70 7.53 -7.27
N TYR A 542 -7.53 8.10 -6.38
CA TYR A 542 -7.79 7.53 -5.06
C TYR A 542 -8.89 6.48 -5.11
N LEU A 543 -8.56 5.23 -4.82
CA LEU A 543 -9.54 4.17 -4.63
C LEU A 543 -10.31 4.39 -3.33
N LEU A 544 -11.64 4.48 -3.42
CA LEU A 544 -12.51 4.63 -2.27
C LEU A 544 -12.99 3.27 -1.78
N ALA A 545 -12.91 3.06 -0.47
CA ALA A 545 -13.43 1.90 0.23
C ALA A 545 -14.60 2.33 1.12
N GLY A 546 -15.65 1.51 1.17
CA GLY A 546 -16.77 1.73 2.09
C GLY A 546 -16.56 1.02 3.41
N HIS A 547 -16.90 1.68 4.52
CA HIS A 547 -16.93 1.05 5.85
C HIS A 547 -18.13 0.11 5.98
N THR A 548 -17.98 -1.10 5.43
CA THR A 548 -18.98 -2.17 5.40
C THR A 548 -18.32 -3.52 5.13
N SER A 549 -18.90 -4.58 5.68
CA SER A 549 -18.43 -5.97 5.52
C SER A 549 -19.54 -6.93 5.03
N GLY A 550 -20.74 -6.42 4.77
CA GLY A 550 -21.91 -7.26 4.47
C GLY A 550 -22.80 -6.72 3.35
N ASP A 551 -23.30 -5.49 3.49
CA ASP A 551 -24.06 -4.84 2.42
C ASP A 551 -23.13 -4.03 1.50
N TRP A 552 -23.35 -4.14 0.20
CA TRP A 552 -22.51 -3.58 -0.86
C TRP A 552 -23.35 -3.19 -2.09
N ASN A 553 -24.68 -3.11 -1.96
CA ASN A 553 -25.56 -2.69 -3.05
C ASN A 553 -25.77 -1.18 -3.02
N LEU A 554 -25.41 -0.51 -4.11
CA LEU A 554 -25.61 0.93 -4.28
C LEU A 554 -26.81 1.20 -5.18
N LYS A 555 -27.55 2.26 -4.82
CA LYS A 555 -28.68 2.74 -5.59
C LYS A 555 -28.19 3.80 -6.58
N THR A 556 -28.30 3.55 -7.88
CA THR A 556 -28.18 4.61 -8.89
C THR A 556 -29.48 5.43 -8.88
N GLY A 557 -29.36 6.75 -8.93
CA GLY A 557 -30.51 7.61 -9.16
C GLY A 557 -31.11 7.34 -10.54
N SER A 558 -32.29 7.89 -10.83
CA SER A 558 -32.90 7.83 -12.18
C SER A 558 -32.08 8.53 -13.28
N GLY A 559 -30.93 9.13 -12.93
CA GLY A 559 -29.94 9.68 -13.85
C GLY A 559 -28.66 8.86 -13.80
N ASN A 560 -28.04 8.64 -14.96
CA ASN A 560 -26.80 7.87 -15.14
C ASN A 560 -25.55 8.50 -14.48
N SER A 561 -25.69 9.44 -13.53
CA SER A 561 -24.58 10.16 -12.91
C SER A 561 -24.33 9.70 -11.47
N LEU A 562 -23.13 9.18 -11.20
CA LEU A 562 -22.65 8.81 -9.86
C LEU A 562 -22.76 9.96 -8.85
N SER A 563 -22.71 11.21 -9.31
CA SER A 563 -22.77 12.41 -8.48
C SER A 563 -24.10 12.60 -7.75
N ASP A 564 -25.19 11.99 -8.22
CA ASP A 564 -26.51 12.10 -7.58
C ASP A 564 -26.67 11.15 -6.38
N SER A 565 -25.90 10.06 -6.41
CA SER A 565 -25.89 9.02 -5.37
C SER A 565 -24.72 9.15 -4.39
N ILE A 566 -23.64 9.84 -4.77
CA ILE A 566 -22.43 9.98 -3.94
C ILE A 566 -22.16 11.47 -3.68
N THR A 567 -22.26 11.86 -2.41
CA THR A 567 -22.15 13.25 -1.97
C THR A 567 -20.90 13.49 -1.12
N PRO A 568 -20.18 14.61 -1.30
CA PRO A 568 -18.97 14.90 -0.52
C PRO A 568 -19.31 15.23 0.93
N ILE A 569 -18.46 14.79 1.87
CA ILE A 569 -18.56 15.16 3.28
C ILE A 569 -17.75 16.44 3.53
N PRO A 570 -18.37 17.55 3.99
CA PRO A 570 -17.65 18.77 4.30
C PRO A 570 -16.67 18.55 5.47
N GLY A 571 -15.46 19.10 5.36
CA GLY A 571 -14.45 19.02 6.45
C GLY A 571 -14.90 19.64 7.78
N SER A 572 -15.91 20.51 7.77
CA SER A 572 -16.53 21.07 8.98
C SER A 572 -17.23 20.01 9.85
N TYR A 573 -17.64 18.88 9.27
CA TYR A 573 -18.33 17.81 10.02
C TYR A 573 -17.42 17.18 11.08
N ASN A 574 -16.10 17.22 10.91
CA ASN A 574 -15.15 16.75 11.93
C ASN A 574 -15.24 17.55 13.25
N GLY A 575 -15.72 18.79 13.21
CA GLY A 575 -15.99 19.58 14.42
C GLY A 575 -17.27 19.15 15.16
N GLN A 576 -18.12 18.33 14.53
CA GLN A 576 -19.39 17.84 15.09
C GLN A 576 -19.28 16.42 15.65
N LEU A 577 -18.11 15.78 15.55
CA LEU A 577 -17.90 14.41 15.99
C LEU A 577 -17.60 14.33 17.48
N VAL A 578 -18.34 13.48 18.17
CA VAL A 578 -18.25 13.27 19.62
C VAL A 578 -18.22 11.79 19.97
N SER A 579 -17.73 11.51 21.18
CA SER A 579 -17.87 10.23 21.86
C SER A 579 -18.32 10.48 23.30
N PHE A 580 -19.25 9.68 23.80
CA PHE A 580 -19.76 9.80 25.17
C PHE A 580 -19.13 8.72 26.02
N SER A 581 -18.43 9.10 27.09
CA SER A 581 -17.74 8.15 27.97
C SER A 581 -18.19 8.23 29.42
N GLN A 582 -18.07 7.10 30.13
CA GLN A 582 -18.22 7.00 31.58
C GLN A 582 -17.09 6.16 32.16
N GLU A 583 -16.71 6.46 33.40
CA GLU A 583 -15.80 5.63 34.17
C GLU A 583 -16.60 4.65 35.03
N SER A 584 -16.22 3.37 34.98
CA SER A 584 -16.73 2.36 35.91
C SER A 584 -15.57 1.47 36.36
N GLY A 585 -15.28 1.50 37.67
CA GLY A 585 -14.07 0.90 38.23
C GLY A 585 -12.79 1.53 37.66
N ILE A 586 -11.91 0.71 37.10
CA ILE A 586 -10.63 1.12 36.49
C ILE A 586 -10.71 1.27 34.96
N SER A 587 -11.89 1.13 34.37
CA SER A 587 -12.09 1.11 32.92
C SER A 587 -12.96 2.28 32.48
N THR A 588 -12.57 2.87 31.34
CA THR A 588 -13.41 3.84 30.63
C THR A 588 -14.27 3.09 29.62
N PHE A 589 -15.57 3.36 29.66
CA PHE A 589 -16.55 2.84 28.73
C PHE A 589 -17.08 3.96 27.84
N VAL A 590 -17.43 3.64 26.61
CA VAL A 590 -17.93 4.56 25.60
C VAL A 590 -19.25 4.06 25.02
N LEU A 591 -20.15 4.99 24.76
CA LEU A 591 -21.39 4.74 24.03
C LEU A 591 -21.03 4.21 22.63
N THR A 592 -21.55 3.05 22.27
CA THR A 592 -21.20 2.33 21.06
C THR A 592 -22.45 1.82 20.36
N ASN A 593 -22.50 1.96 19.04
CA ASN A 593 -23.51 1.33 18.20
C ASN A 593 -22.97 0.02 17.62
N SER A 594 -23.28 -1.10 18.28
CA SER A 594 -22.89 -2.45 17.85
C SER A 594 -24.11 -3.18 17.30
N ASN A 595 -24.10 -3.50 16.00
CA ASN A 595 -25.21 -4.18 15.31
C ASN A 595 -26.58 -3.51 15.49
N GLN A 596 -26.63 -2.16 15.44
CA GLN A 596 -27.86 -1.37 15.65
C GLN A 596 -28.41 -1.43 17.09
N SER A 597 -27.66 -2.03 18.02
CA SER A 597 -27.89 -1.94 19.46
C SER A 597 -26.93 -0.93 20.07
N ILE A 598 -27.43 -0.15 21.02
CA ILE A 598 -26.67 0.92 21.66
C ILE A 598 -26.26 0.43 23.05
N SER A 599 -24.96 0.29 23.26
CA SER A 599 -24.38 -0.25 24.50
C SER A 599 -23.20 0.59 24.98
N MET A 600 -22.83 0.40 26.24
CA MET A 600 -21.54 0.86 26.77
C MET A 600 -20.49 -0.23 26.58
N GLU A 601 -19.45 0.07 25.79
CA GLU A 601 -18.32 -0.82 25.54
C GLU A 601 -17.02 -0.23 26.05
N LYS A 602 -16.00 -1.06 26.29
CA LYS A 602 -14.67 -0.54 26.67
C LYS A 602 -14.14 0.41 25.60
N LEU A 603 -13.44 1.45 26.03
CA LEU A 603 -12.77 2.40 25.14
C LEU A 603 -11.91 1.65 24.10
N PRO A 604 -12.22 1.76 22.79
CA PRO A 604 -11.53 1.00 21.76
C PRO A 604 -10.21 1.65 21.36
N GLU A 605 -9.33 0.85 20.77
CA GLU A 605 -8.14 1.36 20.08
C GLU A 605 -8.54 2.15 18.82
N SER A 606 -7.77 3.20 18.51
CA SER A 606 -8.02 4.07 17.36
C SER A 606 -7.78 3.35 16.03
N GLY A 607 -8.64 3.58 15.04
CA GLY A 607 -8.53 2.97 13.71
C GLY A 607 -9.12 1.55 13.64
N THR A 608 -10.01 1.20 14.57
CA THR A 608 -10.74 -0.07 14.60
C THR A 608 -12.22 0.15 14.29
N ASP A 609 -12.95 -0.89 13.88
CA ASP A 609 -14.41 -0.81 13.71
C ASP A 609 -15.13 -0.31 14.97
N ALA A 610 -14.66 -0.73 16.14
CA ALA A 610 -15.22 -0.29 17.42
C ALA A 610 -15.05 1.23 17.62
N SER A 611 -13.94 1.82 17.16
CA SER A 611 -13.75 3.27 17.20
C SER A 611 -14.70 4.05 16.27
N LEU A 612 -15.11 3.44 15.14
CA LEU A 612 -16.17 3.98 14.28
C LEU A 612 -17.55 3.88 14.94
N GLN A 613 -17.81 2.76 15.61
CA GLN A 613 -19.08 2.47 16.28
C GLN A 613 -19.29 3.32 17.53
N ALA A 614 -18.19 3.74 18.18
CA ALA A 614 -18.19 4.62 19.36
C ALA A 614 -18.11 6.12 19.04
N THR A 615 -18.19 6.49 17.76
CA THR A 615 -18.19 7.88 17.30
C THR A 615 -19.55 8.26 16.71
N PHE A 616 -20.06 9.41 17.13
CA PHE A 616 -21.34 9.96 16.67
C PHE A 616 -21.13 11.39 16.15
N ARG A 617 -21.92 11.79 15.15
CA ARG A 617 -22.05 13.17 14.71
C ARG A 617 -23.25 13.82 15.39
N LEU A 618 -23.03 14.99 15.99
CA LEU A 618 -24.10 15.83 16.51
C LEU A 618 -24.74 16.64 15.39
N VAL A 619 -26.02 16.39 15.13
CA VAL A 619 -26.81 17.16 14.17
C VAL A 619 -27.69 18.15 14.94
N LEU A 620 -27.43 19.45 14.76
CA LEU A 620 -28.19 20.53 15.43
C LEU A 620 -29.50 20.79 14.68
N LYS A 621 -30.63 20.84 15.41
CA LYS A 621 -31.95 21.11 14.82
C LYS A 621 -32.12 22.56 14.36
N ASP A 622 -31.58 23.51 15.12
CA ASP A 622 -31.91 24.94 15.00
C ASP A 622 -30.80 25.81 14.37
N SER A 623 -29.73 25.21 13.83
CA SER A 623 -28.64 25.99 13.23
C SER A 623 -28.03 25.32 12.02
N SER A 624 -28.08 25.99 10.86
CA SER A 624 -27.50 25.54 9.60
C SER A 624 -25.97 25.62 9.55
N SER A 625 -25.31 26.24 10.53
CA SER A 625 -23.85 26.40 10.54
C SER A 625 -23.38 27.02 11.87
N SER A 626 -22.93 26.20 12.82
CA SER A 626 -22.03 26.68 13.87
C SER A 626 -20.94 25.64 14.13
N LYS A 627 -19.66 26.05 14.07
CA LYS A 627 -18.54 25.23 14.52
C LYS A 627 -18.77 24.93 16.01
N LEU A 628 -19.05 23.68 16.36
CA LEU A 628 -18.96 23.23 17.74
C LEU A 628 -17.47 23.25 18.09
N SER A 629 -17.06 24.13 19.00
CA SER A 629 -15.68 24.22 19.46
C SER A 629 -15.49 23.66 20.86
N SER A 630 -16.56 23.63 21.66
CA SER A 630 -16.55 23.12 23.03
C SER A 630 -17.87 22.48 23.44
N VAL A 631 -17.81 21.65 24.51
CA VAL A 631 -18.99 21.07 25.18
C VAL A 631 -20.00 22.16 25.59
N LYS A 632 -19.51 23.34 26.01
CA LYS A 632 -20.34 24.46 26.45
C LYS A 632 -21.21 25.03 25.32
N ASP A 633 -20.79 24.87 24.07
CA ASP A 633 -21.51 25.43 22.91
C ASP A 633 -22.79 24.64 22.58
N VAL A 634 -22.95 23.45 23.17
CA VAL A 634 -24.05 22.50 22.88
C VAL A 634 -25.05 22.43 24.02
N ILE A 635 -24.63 22.73 25.26
CA ILE A 635 -25.52 22.75 26.42
C ILE A 635 -26.68 23.71 26.17
N GLY A 636 -27.90 23.24 26.40
CA GLY A 636 -29.15 23.95 26.17
C GLY A 636 -29.75 23.76 24.77
N LYS A 637 -29.02 23.17 23.81
CA LYS A 637 -29.49 22.94 22.43
C LYS A 637 -30.13 21.57 22.26
N SER A 638 -31.00 21.48 21.25
CA SER A 638 -31.56 20.22 20.76
C SER A 638 -30.69 19.62 19.66
N VAL A 639 -30.32 18.36 19.82
CA VAL A 639 -29.40 17.60 18.97
C VAL A 639 -30.00 16.26 18.58
N MET A 640 -29.57 15.72 17.45
CA MET A 640 -29.78 14.34 17.06
C MET A 640 -28.42 13.65 16.96
N LEU A 641 -28.37 12.36 17.27
CA LEU A 641 -27.14 11.56 17.23
C LEU A 641 -27.14 10.66 16.00
N GLU A 642 -26.22 10.94 15.07
CA GLU A 642 -25.99 10.10 13.89
C GLU A 642 -24.74 9.24 14.10
N PRO A 643 -24.80 7.90 14.05
CA PRO A 643 -23.61 7.06 14.13
C PRO A 643 -22.67 7.28 12.94
N PHE A 644 -21.37 7.45 13.20
CA PHE A 644 -20.37 7.81 12.18
C PHE A 644 -20.36 6.85 10.97
N HIS A 645 -20.48 5.55 11.23
CA HIS A 645 -20.42 4.48 10.21
C HIS A 645 -21.76 4.24 9.47
N LEU A 646 -22.85 4.90 9.89
CA LEU A 646 -24.19 4.80 9.31
C LEU A 646 -24.74 6.19 8.96
N PRO A 647 -24.16 6.90 7.98
CA PRO A 647 -24.63 8.23 7.61
C PRO A 647 -26.11 8.20 7.19
N GLY A 648 -26.89 9.17 7.65
CA GLY A 648 -28.34 9.27 7.43
C GLY A 648 -29.20 8.45 8.39
N MET A 649 -28.62 7.71 9.34
CA MET A 649 -29.35 7.01 10.41
C MET A 649 -29.30 7.81 11.71
N LEU A 650 -30.40 7.89 12.45
CA LEU A 650 -30.50 8.62 13.71
C LEU A 650 -30.83 7.69 14.87
N LEU A 651 -30.23 7.96 16.03
CA LEU A 651 -30.61 7.35 17.31
C LEU A 651 -32.01 7.80 17.71
N VAL A 652 -32.92 6.85 17.91
CA VAL A 652 -34.31 7.11 18.33
C VAL A 652 -34.66 6.42 19.63
N GLN A 653 -35.49 7.09 20.41
CA GLN A 653 -36.04 6.56 21.64
C GLN A 653 -37.30 5.72 21.40
N GLN A 654 -37.42 4.57 22.06
CA GLN A 654 -38.57 3.66 21.92
C GLN A 654 -39.58 3.74 23.07
N GLY A 655 -39.44 4.74 23.95
CA GLY A 655 -40.24 4.92 25.17
C GLY A 655 -39.49 4.57 26.44
N LYS A 656 -40.14 4.78 27.59
CA LYS A 656 -39.55 4.63 28.93
C LYS A 656 -39.07 3.19 29.17
N ASP A 657 -37.87 3.08 29.72
CA ASP A 657 -37.15 1.85 30.07
C ASP A 657 -36.93 0.86 28.92
N ARG A 658 -37.04 1.33 27.67
CA ARG A 658 -36.71 0.56 26.46
C ARG A 658 -35.35 0.97 25.91
N SER A 659 -34.73 0.02 25.20
CA SER A 659 -33.49 0.26 24.48
C SER A 659 -33.70 1.23 23.31
N PHE A 660 -32.65 1.95 22.95
CA PHE A 660 -32.66 2.79 21.76
C PHE A 660 -32.61 1.95 20.48
N ALA A 661 -33.07 2.54 19.37
CA ALA A 661 -32.94 1.96 18.04
C ALA A 661 -32.40 3.01 17.06
N LEU A 662 -32.23 2.59 15.81
CA LEU A 662 -31.85 3.49 14.72
C LEU A 662 -32.98 3.56 13.70
N THR A 663 -33.27 4.75 13.21
CA THR A 663 -34.18 4.98 12.07
C THR A 663 -33.49 5.79 10.99
N ASN A 664 -34.03 5.75 9.77
CA ASN A 664 -33.58 6.65 8.71
C ASN A 664 -34.03 8.08 9.04
N SER A 665 -33.14 9.06 8.89
CA SER A 665 -33.43 10.48 9.12
C SER A 665 -34.66 10.99 8.36
N ALA A 666 -34.99 10.40 7.20
CA ALA A 666 -36.19 10.74 6.44
C ALA A 666 -37.50 10.28 7.10
N ASP A 667 -37.44 9.27 7.96
CA ASP A 667 -38.59 8.63 8.63
C ASP A 667 -38.70 9.08 10.10
N ASP A 668 -37.90 10.06 10.53
CA ASP A 668 -37.91 10.54 11.91
C ASP A 668 -39.20 11.30 12.24
N ASP A 669 -39.93 10.82 13.25
CA ASP A 669 -41.14 11.44 13.79
C ASP A 669 -40.85 12.44 14.92
N GLY A 670 -39.57 12.73 15.16
CA GLY A 670 -39.06 13.58 16.24
C GLY A 670 -38.55 12.79 17.45
N SER A 671 -38.66 11.45 17.44
CA SER A 671 -38.12 10.56 18.48
C SER A 671 -36.60 10.52 18.54
N SER A 672 -35.92 11.14 17.59
CA SER A 672 -34.46 11.29 17.58
C SER A 672 -33.91 12.48 18.37
N ILE A 673 -34.79 13.35 18.87
CA ILE A 673 -34.38 14.64 19.45
C ILE A 673 -33.98 14.46 20.92
N PHE A 674 -32.78 14.93 21.25
CA PHE A 674 -32.27 15.04 22.62
C PHE A 674 -31.92 16.49 22.95
N ARG A 675 -32.27 16.96 24.14
CA ARG A 675 -31.80 18.23 24.69
C ARG A 675 -30.55 17.96 25.53
N VAL A 676 -29.45 18.63 25.19
CA VAL A 676 -28.21 18.52 25.96
C VAL A 676 -28.31 19.42 27.18
N VAL A 677 -28.15 18.88 28.38
CA VAL A 677 -28.15 19.63 29.63
C VAL A 677 -26.84 19.38 30.40
N PRO A 678 -26.45 20.25 31.35
CA PRO A 678 -25.33 19.96 32.24
C PRO A 678 -25.53 18.60 32.92
N GLY A 679 -24.45 17.84 33.13
CA GLY A 679 -24.52 16.53 33.74
C GLY A 679 -25.25 16.57 35.08
N LEU A 680 -26.19 15.64 35.26
CA LEU A 680 -26.99 15.54 36.48
C LEU A 680 -26.15 15.19 37.72
N ASP A 681 -24.94 14.67 37.52
CA ASP A 681 -23.96 14.38 38.58
C ASP A 681 -23.24 15.62 39.11
N GLY A 682 -23.44 16.79 38.48
CA GLY A 682 -22.84 18.05 38.89
C GLY A 682 -21.33 18.15 38.67
N LYS A 683 -20.73 17.22 37.94
CA LYS A 683 -19.30 17.26 37.61
C LYS A 683 -19.04 18.21 36.44
N ASP A 684 -17.94 18.92 36.49
CA ASP A 684 -17.55 19.79 35.38
C ASP A 684 -17.22 18.96 34.14
N GLY A 685 -17.79 19.36 32.99
CA GLY A 685 -17.55 18.72 31.69
C GLY A 685 -18.45 17.52 31.38
N THR A 686 -19.29 17.08 32.32
CA THR A 686 -20.31 16.06 32.04
C THR A 686 -21.57 16.69 31.44
N VAL A 687 -22.26 15.90 30.62
CA VAL A 687 -23.54 16.25 30.00
C VAL A 687 -24.54 15.12 30.18
N SER A 688 -25.81 15.47 30.20
CA SER A 688 -26.92 14.52 30.14
C SER A 688 -27.77 14.80 28.90
N LEU A 689 -28.26 13.74 28.28
CA LEU A 689 -29.10 13.80 27.09
C LEU A 689 -30.55 13.57 27.51
N GLU A 690 -31.30 14.67 27.67
CA GLU A 690 -32.74 14.64 27.98
C GLU A 690 -33.56 14.36 26.72
N SER A 691 -34.62 13.57 26.82
CA SER A 691 -35.55 13.34 25.72
C SER A 691 -36.26 14.62 25.28
N GLY A 692 -36.31 14.88 23.98
CA GLY A 692 -37.07 15.99 23.40
C GLY A 692 -38.59 15.81 23.41
N ILE A 693 -39.10 14.61 23.76
CA ILE A 693 -40.54 14.30 23.80
C ILE A 693 -41.01 13.95 25.22
N GLN A 694 -40.12 13.52 26.10
CA GLN A 694 -40.44 13.13 27.49
C GLN A 694 -39.55 13.89 28.48
N ASN A 695 -40.04 15.04 28.95
CA ASN A 695 -39.32 15.85 29.94
C ASN A 695 -38.99 15.03 31.20
N GLY A 696 -37.78 15.18 31.72
CA GLY A 696 -37.30 14.43 32.89
C GLY A 696 -36.83 13.00 32.60
N CYS A 697 -36.81 12.57 31.34
CA CYS A 697 -36.27 11.29 30.90
C CYS A 697 -34.94 11.45 30.17
N TYR A 698 -33.95 10.63 30.51
CA TYR A 698 -32.56 10.77 30.08
C TYR A 698 -32.00 9.46 29.51
N VAL A 699 -31.02 9.58 28.62
CA VAL A 699 -30.17 8.45 28.22
C VAL A 699 -29.46 7.91 29.46
N TYR A 700 -29.62 6.61 29.74
CA TYR A 700 -29.18 6.00 30.99
C TYR A 700 -28.49 4.65 30.76
N SER A 701 -27.31 4.49 31.35
CA SER A 701 -26.48 3.29 31.26
C SER A 701 -26.60 2.36 32.47
N GLY A 702 -26.97 2.88 33.64
CA GLY A 702 -26.81 2.17 34.91
C GLY A 702 -25.59 2.68 35.70
N VAL A 703 -25.35 2.06 36.85
CA VAL A 703 -24.11 2.20 37.63
C VAL A 703 -23.44 0.83 37.76
N ASP A 704 -22.11 0.81 37.88
CA ASP A 704 -21.31 -0.41 38.11
C ASP A 704 -21.58 -1.58 37.15
N TYR A 705 -21.68 -1.26 35.85
CA TYR A 705 -21.95 -2.22 34.80
C TYR A 705 -20.68 -2.80 34.15
N LYS A 706 -20.84 -3.87 33.37
CA LYS A 706 -19.79 -4.48 32.53
C LYS A 706 -20.01 -4.10 31.05
N SER A 707 -18.98 -4.31 30.22
CA SER A 707 -19.08 -4.12 28.75
C SER A 707 -20.30 -4.84 28.19
N GLY A 708 -20.99 -4.23 27.24
CA GLY A 708 -22.22 -4.75 26.65
C GLY A 708 -23.50 -4.32 27.36
N GLN A 709 -23.42 -3.42 28.35
CA GLN A 709 -24.60 -2.87 29.01
C GLN A 709 -25.45 -2.08 28.02
N SER A 710 -26.68 -2.54 27.79
CA SER A 710 -27.62 -1.89 26.88
C SER A 710 -28.09 -0.55 27.46
N MET A 711 -28.12 0.46 26.59
CA MET A 711 -28.59 1.81 26.90
C MET A 711 -30.09 1.90 26.79
N LYS A 712 -30.72 2.59 27.75
CA LYS A 712 -32.16 2.82 27.77
C LYS A 712 -32.52 4.26 28.09
N LEU A 713 -33.75 4.64 27.77
CA LEU A 713 -34.33 5.90 28.25
C LEU A 713 -34.90 5.68 29.65
N SER A 714 -34.43 6.42 30.68
CA SER A 714 -34.95 6.30 32.04
C SER A 714 -35.31 7.65 32.63
N CYS A 715 -36.38 7.70 33.43
CA CYS A 715 -36.95 8.96 33.92
C CYS A 715 -36.71 9.14 35.41
N LYS A 716 -36.35 10.36 35.79
CA LYS A 716 -36.12 10.72 37.18
C LYS A 716 -37.42 10.66 37.97
N SER A 717 -37.43 9.94 39.10
CA SER A 717 -38.58 9.94 40.02
C SER A 717 -38.66 11.28 40.76
N GLU A 718 -39.87 11.80 40.97
CA GLU A 718 -40.10 13.06 41.70
C GLU A 718 -39.67 12.99 43.18
N THR A 719 -39.33 11.80 43.70
CA THR A 719 -39.17 11.51 45.13
C THR A 719 -37.76 11.14 45.60
N SER A 720 -36.72 11.15 44.77
CA SER A 720 -35.37 10.77 45.21
C SER A 720 -34.22 11.64 44.69
N SER A 721 -33.30 11.99 45.60
CA SER A 721 -31.94 12.49 45.32
C SER A 721 -31.05 11.32 44.88
N ASP A 722 -31.44 10.61 43.83
CA ASP A 722 -30.79 9.37 43.41
C ASP A 722 -29.44 9.67 42.74
N THR A 723 -28.39 9.69 43.56
CA THR A 723 -27.01 9.89 43.12
C THR A 723 -26.60 8.86 42.07
N GLY A 724 -27.12 7.63 42.17
CA GLY A 724 -26.89 6.57 41.18
C GLY A 724 -27.56 6.87 39.84
N PHE A 725 -28.80 7.40 39.85
CA PHE A 725 -29.46 7.86 38.62
C PHE A 725 -28.67 8.99 37.96
N ASN A 726 -28.32 10.02 38.73
CA ASN A 726 -27.59 11.17 38.23
C ASN A 726 -26.24 10.76 37.61
N GLN A 727 -25.52 9.84 38.25
CA GLN A 727 -24.28 9.28 37.71
C GLN A 727 -24.51 8.48 36.42
N GLY A 728 -25.47 7.56 36.42
CA GLY A 728 -25.77 6.71 35.26
C GLY A 728 -26.35 7.46 34.05
N ALA A 729 -26.86 8.69 34.25
CA ALA A 729 -27.37 9.56 33.20
C ALA A 729 -26.38 10.66 32.77
N SER A 730 -25.18 10.72 33.34
CA SER A 730 -24.16 11.74 33.05
C SER A 730 -22.98 11.15 32.31
N PHE A 731 -22.55 11.78 31.22
CA PHE A 731 -21.48 11.32 30.35
C PHE A 731 -20.45 12.42 30.14
N LEU A 732 -19.17 12.06 30.08
CA LEU A 732 -18.14 12.96 29.57
C LEU A 732 -18.26 12.99 28.03
N MET A 733 -18.45 14.19 27.47
CA MET A 733 -18.51 14.37 26.02
C MET A 733 -17.11 14.70 25.48
N ASN A 734 -16.48 13.71 24.87
CA ASN A 734 -15.16 13.83 24.25
C ASN A 734 -15.28 14.14 22.76
N LYS A 735 -14.16 14.56 22.17
CA LYS A 735 -14.02 14.56 20.70
C LYS A 735 -14.21 13.13 20.17
N GLY A 736 -14.81 13.00 18.99
CA GLY A 736 -14.97 11.71 18.32
C GLY A 736 -13.66 10.93 18.23
N LEU A 737 -13.74 9.61 18.45
CA LEU A 737 -12.57 8.71 18.42
C LEU A 737 -12.04 8.52 16.99
N THR A 738 -12.87 8.81 16.00
CA THR A 738 -12.53 8.81 14.57
C THR A 738 -12.91 10.14 13.91
N GLN A 739 -12.28 10.46 12.78
CA GLN A 739 -12.57 11.63 11.96
C GLN A 739 -12.77 11.22 10.50
N TYR A 740 -13.60 11.96 9.77
CA TYR A 740 -13.70 11.85 8.32
C TYR A 740 -12.37 12.23 7.68
N HIS A 741 -11.96 11.45 6.69
CA HIS A 741 -10.86 11.81 5.81
C HIS A 741 -11.26 13.04 4.97
N PRO A 742 -10.33 13.94 4.58
CA PRO A 742 -10.67 15.06 3.71
C PRO A 742 -11.31 14.65 2.37
N ILE A 743 -11.04 13.43 1.92
CA ILE A 743 -11.61 12.80 0.71
C ILE A 743 -12.70 11.79 1.10
N SER A 744 -13.61 12.16 2.00
CA SER A 744 -14.74 11.30 2.38
C SER A 744 -16.03 11.68 1.66
N PHE A 745 -16.83 10.66 1.36
CA PHE A 745 -18.13 10.76 0.68
C PHE A 745 -19.19 9.90 1.38
N VAL A 746 -20.45 10.26 1.20
CA VAL A 746 -21.61 9.41 1.53
C VAL A 746 -22.21 8.88 0.23
N ALA A 747 -22.27 7.56 0.09
CA ALA A 747 -22.92 6.90 -1.04
C ALA A 747 -24.27 6.31 -0.63
N LYS A 748 -25.32 6.54 -1.43
CA LYS A 748 -26.67 6.01 -1.20
C LYS A 748 -26.74 4.53 -1.58
N GLY A 749 -27.14 3.69 -0.63
CA GLY A 749 -27.44 2.28 -0.86
C GLY A 749 -28.93 1.98 -0.84
N ASP A 750 -29.27 0.73 -1.14
CA ASP A 750 -30.66 0.27 -1.13
C ASP A 750 -31.25 0.21 0.27
N LYS A 751 -30.45 -0.29 1.23
CA LYS A 751 -30.88 -0.48 2.63
C LYS A 751 -30.36 0.61 3.56
N ARG A 752 -29.19 1.17 3.27
CA ARG A 752 -28.52 2.20 4.08
C ARG A 752 -27.54 3.00 3.22
N ASN A 753 -27.10 4.15 3.71
CA ASN A 753 -25.97 4.84 3.10
C ASN A 753 -24.63 4.27 3.61
N PHE A 754 -23.58 4.48 2.82
CA PHE A 754 -22.21 4.05 3.09
C PHE A 754 -21.29 5.25 3.24
N LEU A 755 -20.41 5.19 4.23
CA LEU A 755 -19.27 6.10 4.33
C LEU A 755 -18.14 5.56 3.45
N LEU A 756 -17.73 6.34 2.46
CA LEU A 756 -16.59 6.06 1.59
C LEU A 756 -15.38 6.91 2.00
N ALA A 757 -14.19 6.32 2.03
CA ALA A 757 -12.91 6.99 2.28
C ALA A 757 -11.78 6.33 1.46
N PRO A 758 -10.63 7.00 1.21
CA PRO A 758 -9.54 6.38 0.49
C PRO A 758 -9.01 5.16 1.23
N LEU A 759 -8.73 4.07 0.51
CA LEU A 759 -8.29 2.81 1.10
C LEU A 759 -7.06 2.98 2.02
N HIS A 760 -6.10 3.81 1.61
CA HIS A 760 -4.87 4.08 2.39
C HIS A 760 -5.12 4.82 3.71
N SER A 761 -6.33 5.35 3.93
CA SER A 761 -6.70 6.02 5.19
C SER A 761 -7.20 5.05 6.26
N LEU A 762 -7.50 3.80 5.87
CA LEU A 762 -7.97 2.74 6.77
C LEU A 762 -6.77 2.00 7.39
N ARG A 763 -6.99 1.47 8.59
CA ARG A 763 -6.03 0.68 9.39
C ARG A 763 -6.62 -0.71 9.69
N ASP A 764 -7.45 -0.80 10.74
CA ASP A 764 -8.02 -2.04 11.27
C ASP A 764 -9.54 -2.16 11.06
N GLU A 765 -10.12 -1.18 10.38
CA GLU A 765 -11.52 -1.18 10.00
C GLU A 765 -11.82 -2.21 8.91
N SER A 766 -13.02 -2.76 8.95
CA SER A 766 -13.55 -3.62 7.89
C SER A 766 -14.04 -2.77 6.73
N TYR A 767 -13.80 -3.22 5.49
CA TYR A 767 -14.12 -2.42 4.32
C TYR A 767 -14.56 -3.23 3.10
N THR A 768 -15.21 -2.56 2.15
CA THR A 768 -15.60 -3.10 0.86
C THR A 768 -15.11 -2.17 -0.25
N ILE A 769 -14.45 -2.73 -1.27
CA ILE A 769 -13.89 -1.97 -2.40
C ILE A 769 -14.82 -2.04 -3.62
N TYR A 770 -15.42 -3.21 -3.85
CA TYR A 770 -16.29 -3.47 -4.98
C TYR A 770 -17.76 -3.45 -4.54
N PHE A 771 -18.56 -2.62 -5.21
CA PHE A 771 -19.98 -2.47 -4.96
C PHE A 771 -20.79 -3.06 -6.11
N ASN A 772 -21.97 -3.58 -5.81
CA ASN A 772 -22.98 -3.91 -6.79
C ASN A 772 -23.67 -2.60 -7.17
N ILE A 773 -23.35 -2.08 -8.35
CA ILE A 773 -23.94 -0.86 -8.88
C ILE A 773 -24.85 -1.30 -10.02
N GLN A 774 -26.13 -1.51 -9.71
CA GLN A 774 -27.13 -1.78 -10.74
C GLN A 774 -27.42 -0.47 -11.52
N PRO A 775 -27.53 -0.49 -12.85
CA PRO A 775 -27.86 0.68 -13.65
C PRO A 775 -29.18 1.34 -13.25
#